data_AF-O69443-F1
#
_entry.id   AF-O69443-F1
#
_cell.length_a   1.000
_cell.length_b   1.000
_cell.length_c   1.000
_cell.angle_alpha   90.00
_cell.angle_beta   90.00
_cell.angle_gamma   90.00
#
_symmetry.space_group_name_H-M   'P 1'
#
loop_
_entity.id
_entity.type
_entity.pdbx_description
1 polymer ?
#
loop_
_entity_poly.entity_id
_entity_poly.type
_entity_poly.pdbx_seq_one_letter_code
_entity_poly.pdbx_strand_id
1 'polypeptide(L)'
;MTTTSDQNAAAPPRFDGLRALFINATLKRSPELSHTDGLIERSSGIMREHGVQVDTLRAVDHDIATGVWPDMTEHGWATDEWPALYRRVLDAHILVLCGPIWLGDNSSVMKRVIERLYACSSLLNEDGQYAYYGRAGGCLITGNEDGVKHCAMNVLYSLQHLGYTIPPQADAGWIGEAGPGPSYLDPGSGGPENDFTNRNTTFMTFNLMHIAQMLRAPAASRPTAINAPSGTPAAGRTSPTPTTDSQRRSRVARWLVAGEFRLLSHLCSRGSKVGELAQDTRTSLKTSWYLLGPAFVAAIAYVDPGNVAANVSSGAQFGYLLLWVIVAANVMAALVQYLSAKLGLVTGRSLPEAIGKRMGRPARLAYWAQAEIVAMATDVAEVIGGAIALRIMFNLPLPIGGIITGVVSLLLLTIQDRRGQRLFERVITALLLVIAIGFTASFFVVTPPPNAVLGGLAPRFQGTESVLLAAAIMGATVMPHAVYLHSGLARDRHGHPDPGPQRRRLLRVTRWDVGLAMLIAGGVNAAMLLVAALNMRGRGDTASIEGAYHAVHDTLGATIAVLFAVGLLASGLASSSVGAYAGAMIMQGLLHWSVPMLVRRLITLGPALAILTLGFDPTRTLVLSQVVLSFGIPFAVLPLVKLTGSPAVMGGDTNHRATTWVGWVVAVMVSLLNVMLIYLTVTG
;
A
#
# COMPACT_ATOMS: atom_id res chain seq x y z
N MET A 1 -25.03 57.82 -29.11
CA MET A 1 -23.88 57.71 -28.19
C MET A 1 -23.22 56.37 -28.44
N THR A 2 -22.01 56.43 -28.97
CA THR A 2 -21.20 55.36 -29.56
C THR A 2 -20.57 54.46 -28.49
N THR A 3 -20.88 53.17 -28.53
CA THR A 3 -20.19 52.10 -27.78
C THR A 3 -18.84 51.80 -28.44
N THR A 4 -17.76 52.14 -27.76
CA THR A 4 -16.40 51.65 -28.01
C THR A 4 -16.36 50.13 -27.82
N SER A 5 -16.06 49.39 -28.89
CA SER A 5 -15.84 47.94 -28.89
C SER A 5 -14.41 47.59 -28.44
N ASP A 6 -14.31 46.57 -27.60
CA ASP A 6 -13.08 45.93 -27.12
C ASP A 6 -12.11 45.57 -28.26
N GLN A 7 -10.91 46.14 -28.25
CA GLN A 7 -9.82 45.86 -29.21
C GLN A 7 -8.66 45.01 -28.62
N ASN A 8 -8.90 44.19 -27.59
CA ASN A 8 -7.82 43.40 -26.95
C ASN A 8 -7.97 41.87 -27.03
N ALA A 9 -8.76 41.34 -27.96
CA ALA A 9 -8.78 39.91 -28.22
C ALA A 9 -7.51 39.49 -29.01
N ALA A 10 -6.49 39.00 -28.32
CA ALA A 10 -5.32 38.39 -28.94
C ALA A 10 -5.75 37.28 -29.91
N ALA A 11 -5.17 37.24 -31.11
CA ALA A 11 -5.47 36.24 -32.12
C ALA A 11 -5.27 34.82 -31.55
N PRO A 12 -6.13 33.84 -31.90
CA PRO A 12 -6.00 32.47 -31.41
C PRO A 12 -4.64 31.87 -31.82
N PRO A 13 -4.04 31.00 -30.96
CA PRO A 13 -2.73 30.43 -31.23
C PRO A 13 -2.74 29.58 -32.49
N ARG A 14 -1.68 29.63 -33.31
CA ARG A 14 -1.53 28.76 -34.49
C ARG A 14 -0.45 27.70 -34.26
N PHE A 15 -0.69 26.50 -34.77
CA PHE A 15 0.18 25.33 -34.65
C PHE A 15 0.58 24.77 -36.02
N ASP A 16 0.83 25.67 -36.98
CA ASP A 16 1.13 25.31 -38.36
C ASP A 16 2.36 24.39 -38.47
N GLY A 17 2.22 23.34 -39.30
CA GLY A 17 3.26 22.34 -39.53
C GLY A 17 3.30 21.20 -38.51
N LEU A 18 2.42 21.19 -37.51
CA LEU A 18 2.15 19.97 -36.75
C LEU A 18 1.27 19.00 -37.58
N ARG A 19 1.45 17.70 -37.29
CA ARG A 19 0.65 16.61 -37.85
C ARG A 19 0.09 15.78 -36.71
N ALA A 20 -1.19 15.48 -36.74
CA ALA A 20 -1.86 14.63 -35.77
C ALA A 20 -2.47 13.41 -36.46
N LEU A 21 -2.37 12.25 -35.81
CA LEU A 21 -3.00 11.02 -36.25
C LEU A 21 -3.97 10.51 -35.17
N PHE A 22 -5.21 10.29 -35.57
CA PHE A 22 -6.23 9.62 -34.76
C PHE A 22 -6.38 8.18 -35.25
N ILE A 23 -6.14 7.21 -34.36
CA ILE A 23 -6.41 5.79 -34.63
C ILE A 23 -7.72 5.43 -33.94
N ASN A 24 -8.78 5.28 -34.72
CA ASN A 24 -10.07 4.82 -34.25
C ASN A 24 -10.12 3.29 -34.19
N ALA A 25 -10.09 2.75 -32.97
CA ALA A 25 -10.23 1.34 -32.65
C ALA A 25 -11.69 0.92 -32.41
N THR A 26 -12.64 1.56 -33.10
CA THR A 26 -14.02 1.12 -33.20
C THR A 26 -14.11 -0.30 -33.79
N LEU A 27 -15.18 -1.01 -33.42
CA LEU A 27 -15.48 -2.34 -33.97
C LEU A 27 -16.27 -2.27 -35.29
N LYS A 28 -16.71 -1.08 -35.70
CA LYS A 28 -17.56 -0.84 -36.88
C LYS A 28 -16.72 -0.47 -38.11
N ARG A 29 -16.84 -1.27 -39.17
CA ARG A 29 -16.14 -1.02 -40.45
C ARG A 29 -16.71 0.20 -41.18
N SER A 30 -15.88 0.89 -41.95
CA SER A 30 -16.38 1.94 -42.84
C SER A 30 -17.32 1.34 -43.91
N PRO A 31 -18.44 2.00 -44.25
CA PRO A 31 -18.85 3.37 -43.88
C PRO A 31 -19.82 3.46 -42.67
N GLU A 32 -19.94 2.41 -41.84
CA GLU A 32 -20.88 2.40 -40.72
C GLU A 32 -20.59 3.53 -39.71
N LEU A 33 -21.63 4.10 -39.10
CA LEU A 33 -21.51 5.17 -38.11
C LEU A 33 -20.74 4.70 -36.86
N SER A 34 -19.59 5.33 -36.60
CA SER A 34 -18.83 5.16 -35.37
C SER A 34 -19.10 6.33 -34.42
N HIS A 35 -19.62 6.04 -33.22
CA HIS A 35 -19.77 7.06 -32.17
C HIS A 35 -18.43 7.68 -31.77
N THR A 36 -17.36 6.89 -31.82
CA THR A 36 -15.99 7.35 -31.58
C THR A 36 -15.56 8.39 -32.63
N ASP A 37 -15.97 8.25 -33.90
CA ASP A 37 -15.66 9.27 -34.93
C ASP A 37 -16.31 10.61 -34.60
N GLY A 38 -17.50 10.62 -34.01
CA GLY A 38 -18.14 11.85 -33.58
C GLY A 38 -17.30 12.64 -32.57
N LEU A 39 -16.68 11.93 -31.62
CA LEU A 39 -15.82 12.56 -30.61
C LEU A 39 -14.45 12.93 -31.20
N ILE A 40 -13.91 12.11 -32.11
CA ILE A 40 -12.70 12.43 -32.87
C ILE A 40 -12.90 13.74 -33.64
N GLU A 41 -14.05 13.92 -34.29
CA GLU A 41 -14.30 15.10 -35.12
C GLU A 41 -14.33 16.42 -34.32
N ARG A 42 -14.71 16.36 -33.04
CA ARG A 42 -14.57 17.51 -32.13
C ARG A 42 -13.12 17.92 -31.93
N SER A 43 -12.25 16.95 -31.62
CA SER A 43 -10.83 17.21 -31.39
C SER A 43 -10.10 17.56 -32.69
N SER A 44 -10.33 16.80 -33.76
CA SER A 44 -9.72 17.04 -35.08
C SER A 44 -10.17 18.38 -35.66
N GLY A 45 -11.43 18.79 -35.47
CA GLY A 45 -11.96 20.08 -35.89
C GLY A 45 -11.19 21.25 -35.29
N ILE A 46 -10.99 21.23 -33.96
CA ILE A 46 -10.19 22.24 -33.24
C ILE A 46 -8.75 22.25 -33.77
N MET A 47 -8.13 21.08 -33.95
CA MET A 47 -6.77 20.97 -34.48
C MET A 47 -6.65 21.58 -35.88
N ARG A 48 -7.59 21.29 -36.79
CA ARG A 48 -7.60 21.84 -38.15
C ARG A 48 -7.81 23.36 -38.15
N GLU A 49 -8.70 23.88 -37.30
CA GLU A 49 -8.95 25.32 -37.14
C GLU A 49 -7.67 26.07 -36.73
N HIS A 50 -6.80 25.43 -35.94
CA HIS A 50 -5.54 26.03 -35.47
C HIS A 50 -4.32 25.65 -36.34
N GLY A 51 -4.54 25.10 -37.54
CA GLY A 51 -3.50 24.88 -38.56
C GLY A 51 -2.77 23.53 -38.50
N VAL A 52 -3.21 22.58 -37.66
CA VAL A 52 -2.64 21.24 -37.59
C VAL A 52 -3.19 20.39 -38.75
N GLN A 53 -2.33 19.64 -39.44
CA GLN A 53 -2.76 18.64 -40.40
C GLN A 53 -3.22 17.39 -39.66
N VAL A 54 -4.47 16.97 -39.87
CA VAL A 54 -5.07 15.86 -39.12
C VAL A 54 -5.47 14.72 -40.04
N ASP A 55 -4.96 13.54 -39.72
CA ASP A 55 -5.32 12.27 -40.34
C ASP A 55 -6.14 11.42 -39.36
N THR A 56 -7.12 10.69 -39.87
CA THR A 56 -7.87 9.68 -39.11
C THR A 56 -7.79 8.35 -39.84
N LEU A 57 -7.57 7.25 -39.11
CA LEU A 57 -7.67 5.89 -39.64
C LEU A 57 -8.54 5.03 -38.72
N ARG A 58 -9.37 4.16 -39.29
CA ARG A 58 -10.10 3.14 -38.54
C ARG A 58 -9.32 1.84 -38.58
N ALA A 59 -8.83 1.38 -37.44
CA ALA A 59 -7.97 0.20 -37.36
C ALA A 59 -8.67 -1.12 -37.75
N VAL A 60 -10.01 -1.14 -37.77
CA VAL A 60 -10.81 -2.30 -38.20
C VAL A 60 -10.90 -2.44 -39.72
N ASP A 61 -10.61 -1.38 -40.48
CA ASP A 61 -10.63 -1.38 -41.95
C ASP A 61 -9.32 -1.91 -42.56
N HIS A 62 -8.28 -2.08 -41.74
CA HIS A 62 -6.96 -2.55 -42.16
C HIS A 62 -6.68 -3.97 -41.66
N ASP A 63 -6.04 -4.79 -42.48
CA ASP A 63 -5.59 -6.11 -42.07
C ASP A 63 -4.31 -6.04 -41.23
N ILE A 64 -4.49 -5.74 -39.93
CA ILE A 64 -3.42 -5.68 -38.95
C ILE A 64 -3.25 -7.08 -38.34
N ALA A 65 -2.12 -7.73 -38.62
CA ALA A 65 -1.80 -9.04 -38.06
C ALA A 65 -1.61 -8.95 -36.53
N THR A 66 -1.90 -10.03 -35.81
CA THR A 66 -1.64 -10.10 -34.36
C THR A 66 -0.18 -10.54 -34.12
N GLY A 67 0.56 -9.81 -33.30
CA GLY A 67 1.90 -10.21 -32.88
C GLY A 67 2.79 -9.03 -32.49
N VAL A 68 4.04 -9.34 -32.11
CA VAL A 68 5.00 -8.41 -31.49
C VAL A 68 6.24 -8.13 -32.34
N TRP A 69 6.20 -8.42 -33.64
CA TRP A 69 7.28 -8.09 -34.59
C TRP A 69 6.87 -6.97 -35.55
N PRO A 70 7.77 -6.06 -35.97
CA PRO A 70 7.41 -4.92 -36.84
C PRO A 70 6.65 -5.30 -38.11
N ASP A 71 6.98 -6.45 -38.72
CA ASP A 71 6.29 -7.03 -39.86
C ASP A 71 5.97 -8.50 -39.57
N MET A 72 4.69 -8.87 -39.50
CA MET A 72 4.28 -10.24 -39.19
C MET A 72 4.31 -11.17 -40.41
N THR A 73 4.46 -10.65 -41.63
CA THR A 73 4.61 -11.50 -42.83
C THR A 73 5.92 -12.29 -42.79
N GLU A 74 6.96 -11.74 -42.13
CA GLU A 74 8.22 -12.43 -41.82
C GLU A 74 8.05 -13.55 -40.78
N HIS A 75 6.90 -13.58 -40.09
CA HIS A 75 6.59 -14.49 -38.98
C HIS A 75 5.35 -15.36 -39.24
N GLY A 76 5.03 -15.62 -40.52
CA GLY A 76 4.06 -16.63 -40.93
C GLY A 76 2.64 -16.13 -41.18
N TRP A 77 2.39 -14.81 -41.11
CA TRP A 77 1.13 -14.23 -41.57
C TRP A 77 1.13 -14.03 -43.09
N ALA A 78 -0.02 -14.25 -43.74
CA ALA A 78 -0.14 -14.06 -45.19
C ALA A 78 -0.08 -12.58 -45.60
N THR A 79 -0.60 -11.70 -44.74
CA THR A 79 -0.75 -10.25 -44.95
C THR A 79 -0.57 -9.52 -43.61
N ASP A 80 0.04 -8.34 -43.65
CA ASP A 80 0.10 -7.41 -42.52
C ASP A 80 0.24 -5.97 -43.06
N GLU A 81 -0.78 -5.14 -42.88
CA GLU A 81 -0.75 -3.73 -43.31
C GLU A 81 -0.02 -2.82 -42.30
N TRP A 82 0.34 -3.34 -41.12
CA TRP A 82 0.95 -2.53 -40.06
C TRP A 82 2.23 -1.79 -40.48
N PRO A 83 3.19 -2.37 -41.23
CA PRO A 83 4.40 -1.66 -41.64
C PRO A 83 4.12 -0.36 -42.41
N ALA A 84 3.05 -0.33 -43.23
CA ALA A 84 2.64 0.87 -43.96
C ALA A 84 1.98 1.89 -43.04
N LEU A 85 1.09 1.45 -42.14
CA LEU A 85 0.43 2.29 -41.15
C LEU A 85 1.42 2.91 -40.15
N TYR A 86 2.44 2.15 -39.77
CA TYR A 86 3.47 2.58 -38.82
C TYR A 86 4.25 3.80 -39.33
N ARG A 87 4.45 3.95 -40.65
CA ARG A 87 5.05 5.16 -41.23
C ARG A 87 4.21 6.40 -40.91
N ARG A 88 2.88 6.31 -41.04
CA ARG A 88 1.97 7.40 -40.69
C ARG A 88 2.02 7.74 -39.19
N VAL A 89 2.19 6.73 -38.33
CA VAL A 89 2.40 6.94 -36.89
C VAL A 89 3.67 7.72 -36.62
N LEU A 90 4.77 7.39 -37.31
CA LEU A 90 6.04 8.11 -37.18
C LEU A 90 6.01 9.51 -37.83
N ASP A 91 5.19 9.76 -38.83
CA ASP A 91 5.05 11.10 -39.41
C ASP A 91 4.24 12.05 -38.52
N ALA A 92 3.42 11.51 -37.61
CA ALA A 92 2.57 12.29 -36.72
C ALA A 92 3.32 12.79 -35.48
N HIS A 93 3.24 14.10 -35.20
CA HIS A 93 3.76 14.71 -33.98
C HIS A 93 2.85 14.43 -32.77
N ILE A 94 1.56 14.20 -33.03
CA ILE A 94 0.53 13.89 -32.04
C ILE A 94 -0.12 12.56 -32.44
N LEU A 95 -0.17 11.60 -31.52
CA LEU A 95 -0.94 10.37 -31.69
C LEU A 95 -2.07 10.34 -30.67
N VAL A 96 -3.31 10.17 -31.14
CA VAL A 96 -4.47 9.98 -30.28
C VAL A 96 -5.07 8.61 -30.57
N LEU A 97 -5.10 7.75 -29.54
CA LEU A 97 -5.73 6.44 -29.63
C LEU A 97 -7.17 6.56 -29.15
N CYS A 98 -8.11 6.15 -29.99
CA CYS A 98 -9.54 6.34 -29.75
C CYS A 98 -10.27 5.01 -29.79
N GLY A 99 -11.27 4.78 -28.94
CA GLY A 99 -12.04 3.53 -29.02
C GLY A 99 -13.24 3.44 -28.09
N PRO A 100 -14.05 2.38 -28.25
CA PRO A 100 -15.18 2.13 -27.38
C PRO A 100 -14.78 1.39 -26.09
N ILE A 101 -15.56 1.58 -25.03
CA ILE A 101 -15.51 0.76 -23.80
C ILE A 101 -16.39 -0.47 -23.96
N TRP A 102 -15.90 -1.59 -23.45
CA TRP A 102 -16.70 -2.81 -23.26
C TRP A 102 -16.31 -3.48 -21.95
N LEU A 103 -17.28 -3.73 -21.07
CA LEU A 103 -17.10 -4.29 -19.72
C LEU A 103 -16.04 -3.54 -18.91
N GLY A 104 -15.99 -2.22 -19.04
CA GLY A 104 -15.00 -1.34 -18.39
C GLY A 104 -13.56 -1.43 -18.92
N ASP A 105 -13.35 -2.07 -20.07
CA ASP A 105 -12.03 -2.27 -20.70
C ASP A 105 -12.01 -1.81 -22.17
N ASN A 106 -10.80 -1.67 -22.72
CA ASN A 106 -10.57 -1.26 -24.10
C ASN A 106 -10.97 -2.37 -25.09
N SER A 107 -11.43 -1.95 -26.28
CA SER A 107 -11.77 -2.87 -27.38
C SER A 107 -10.61 -3.79 -27.77
N SER A 108 -10.92 -4.96 -28.32
CA SER A 108 -9.89 -5.89 -28.85
C SER A 108 -9.04 -5.25 -29.94
N VAL A 109 -9.65 -4.37 -30.76
CA VAL A 109 -8.93 -3.60 -31.80
C VAL A 109 -7.93 -2.62 -31.17
N MET A 110 -8.29 -1.97 -30.05
CA MET A 110 -7.38 -1.07 -29.34
C MET A 110 -6.17 -1.83 -28.79
N LYS A 111 -6.42 -2.99 -28.18
CA LYS A 111 -5.35 -3.86 -27.66
C LYS A 111 -4.39 -4.28 -28.78
N ARG A 112 -4.93 -4.69 -29.93
CA ARG A 112 -4.12 -5.02 -31.12
C ARG A 112 -3.27 -3.84 -31.56
N VAL A 113 -3.82 -2.62 -31.67
CA VAL A 113 -3.03 -1.42 -32.02
C VAL A 113 -1.89 -1.18 -31.03
N ILE A 114 -2.13 -1.31 -29.72
CA ILE A 114 -1.10 -1.15 -28.68
C ILE A 114 0.00 -2.20 -28.83
N GLU A 115 -0.35 -3.46 -29.07
CA GLU A 115 0.62 -4.54 -29.29
C GLU A 115 1.51 -4.27 -30.51
N ARG A 116 0.92 -3.75 -31.61
CA ARG A 116 1.68 -3.41 -32.82
C ARG A 116 2.54 -2.16 -32.67
N LEU A 117 2.13 -1.19 -31.85
CA LEU A 117 3.02 -0.11 -31.44
C LEU A 117 4.19 -0.65 -30.60
N TYR A 118 3.91 -1.56 -29.66
CA TYR A 118 4.96 -2.19 -28.85
C TYR A 118 5.94 -3.02 -29.67
N ALA A 119 5.48 -3.67 -30.75
CA ALA A 119 6.32 -4.41 -31.69
C ALA A 119 7.46 -3.55 -32.29
N CYS A 120 7.24 -2.25 -32.43
CA CYS A 120 8.21 -1.30 -32.98
C CYS A 120 9.01 -0.53 -31.90
N SER A 121 8.83 -0.83 -30.61
CA SER A 121 9.45 -0.10 -29.48
C SER A 121 10.99 -0.17 -29.44
N SER A 122 11.58 -1.19 -30.07
CA SER A 122 13.04 -1.37 -30.14
C SER A 122 13.72 -0.59 -31.27
N LEU A 123 12.93 0.01 -32.18
CA LEU A 123 13.47 0.81 -33.27
C LEU A 123 14.00 2.14 -32.74
N LEU A 124 15.05 2.65 -33.38
CA LEU A 124 15.67 3.93 -33.04
C LEU A 124 15.34 4.98 -34.11
N ASN A 125 15.19 6.23 -33.67
CA ASN A 125 15.13 7.40 -34.56
C ASN A 125 16.55 7.81 -35.00
N GLU A 126 16.62 8.83 -35.86
CA GLU A 126 17.89 9.36 -36.40
C GLU A 126 18.85 9.89 -35.33
N ASP A 127 18.33 10.29 -34.17
CA ASP A 127 19.10 10.77 -33.01
C ASP A 127 19.60 9.63 -32.10
N GLY A 128 19.33 8.36 -32.45
CA GLY A 128 19.71 7.19 -31.65
C GLY A 128 18.85 6.96 -30.40
N GLN A 129 17.70 7.63 -30.30
CA GLN A 129 16.70 7.44 -29.25
C GLN A 129 15.62 6.46 -29.70
N TYR A 130 14.80 5.93 -28.79
CA TYR A 130 13.65 5.10 -29.18
C TYR A 130 12.69 5.85 -30.12
N ALA A 131 12.13 5.16 -31.11
CA ALA A 131 11.47 5.75 -32.27
C ALA A 131 10.35 6.77 -31.97
N TYR A 132 9.65 6.63 -30.84
CA TYR A 132 8.51 7.45 -30.47
C TYR A 132 8.87 8.74 -29.71
N TYR A 133 10.13 8.92 -29.32
CA TYR A 133 10.56 10.09 -28.57
C TYR A 133 10.33 11.39 -29.36
N GLY A 134 9.98 12.46 -28.64
CA GLY A 134 9.69 13.77 -29.24
C GLY A 134 8.25 13.94 -29.75
N ARG A 135 7.33 13.06 -29.38
CA ARG A 135 5.92 13.08 -29.81
C ARG A 135 4.97 13.16 -28.62
N ALA A 136 3.78 13.71 -28.83
CA ALA A 136 2.73 13.81 -27.81
C ALA A 136 1.67 12.71 -27.99
N GLY A 137 1.16 12.18 -26.88
CA GLY A 137 0.16 11.10 -26.87
C GLY A 137 -1.11 11.47 -26.11
N GLY A 138 -2.27 11.07 -26.62
CA GLY A 138 -3.58 11.29 -25.99
C GLY A 138 -4.57 10.15 -26.20
N CYS A 139 -5.74 10.23 -25.56
CA CYS A 139 -6.75 9.18 -25.60
C CYS A 139 -8.19 9.72 -25.65
N LEU A 140 -9.02 9.16 -26.53
CA LEU A 140 -10.47 9.43 -26.58
C LEU A 140 -11.29 8.17 -26.42
N ILE A 141 -12.19 8.14 -25.45
CA ILE A 141 -12.99 6.95 -25.15
C ILE A 141 -14.49 7.25 -25.20
N THR A 142 -15.26 6.39 -25.84
CA THR A 142 -16.73 6.50 -25.93
C THR A 142 -17.41 5.24 -25.42
N GLY A 143 -18.55 5.35 -24.75
CA GLY A 143 -19.34 4.19 -24.38
C GLY A 143 -20.60 4.56 -23.60
N ASN A 144 -21.39 3.57 -23.23
CA ASN A 144 -22.55 3.67 -22.33
C ASN A 144 -22.32 2.86 -21.04
N GLU A 145 -21.07 2.64 -20.67
CA GLU A 145 -20.65 1.91 -19.48
C GLU A 145 -19.61 2.70 -18.69
N ASP A 146 -19.54 2.47 -17.38
CA ASP A 146 -18.48 3.05 -16.54
C ASP A 146 -17.11 2.45 -16.93
N GLY A 147 -16.04 3.25 -16.78
CA GLY A 147 -14.67 2.80 -17.06
C GLY A 147 -13.84 3.69 -17.98
N VAL A 148 -14.30 4.88 -18.41
CA VAL A 148 -13.50 5.79 -19.28
C VAL A 148 -12.11 6.03 -18.71
N LYS A 149 -12.02 6.36 -17.43
CA LYS A 149 -10.73 6.65 -16.78
C LYS A 149 -9.85 5.41 -16.66
N HIS A 150 -10.44 4.24 -16.49
CA HIS A 150 -9.70 2.97 -16.47
C HIS A 150 -9.13 2.63 -17.85
N CYS A 151 -9.93 2.76 -18.91
CA CYS A 151 -9.52 2.58 -20.30
C CYS A 151 -8.42 3.57 -20.70
N ALA A 152 -8.64 4.86 -20.41
CA ALA A 152 -7.68 5.92 -20.68
C ALA A 152 -6.36 5.73 -19.91
N MET A 153 -6.41 5.30 -18.65
CA MET A 153 -5.21 4.99 -17.87
C MET A 153 -4.34 3.93 -18.58
N ASN A 154 -4.95 2.86 -19.09
CA ASN A 154 -4.22 1.80 -19.80
C ASN A 154 -3.58 2.31 -21.10
N VAL A 155 -4.33 3.09 -21.89
CA VAL A 155 -3.85 3.66 -23.16
C VAL A 155 -2.73 4.67 -22.93
N LEU A 156 -2.93 5.63 -22.03
CA LEU A 156 -1.94 6.67 -21.73
C LEU A 156 -0.66 6.10 -21.13
N TYR A 157 -0.77 5.10 -20.24
CA TYR A 157 0.39 4.38 -19.74
C TYR A 157 1.16 3.68 -20.86
N SER A 158 0.45 3.02 -21.78
CA SER A 158 1.07 2.33 -22.92
C SER A 158 1.84 3.30 -23.81
N LEU A 159 1.23 4.43 -24.18
CA LEU A 159 1.89 5.48 -24.97
C LEU A 159 3.11 6.06 -24.23
N GLN A 160 2.99 6.35 -22.93
CA GLN A 160 4.10 6.83 -22.11
C GLN A 160 5.26 5.82 -22.07
N HIS A 161 4.95 4.54 -21.90
CA HIS A 161 5.93 3.46 -21.85
C HIS A 161 6.72 3.34 -23.16
N LEU A 162 6.06 3.57 -24.30
CA LEU A 162 6.67 3.56 -25.64
C LEU A 162 7.58 4.79 -25.90
N GLY A 163 7.38 5.89 -25.18
CA GLY A 163 8.20 7.10 -25.29
C GLY A 163 7.44 8.38 -25.68
N TYR A 164 6.12 8.33 -25.78
CA TYR A 164 5.32 9.55 -25.97
C TYR A 164 5.32 10.40 -24.69
N THR A 165 5.32 11.72 -24.87
CA THR A 165 5.09 12.66 -23.77
C THR A 165 3.58 12.85 -23.59
N ILE A 166 3.09 12.55 -22.38
CA ILE A 166 1.67 12.67 -22.05
C ILE A 166 1.44 13.99 -21.27
N PRO A 167 0.73 14.98 -21.82
CA PRO A 167 0.40 16.19 -21.09
C PRO A 167 -0.57 15.95 -19.92
N PRO A 168 -0.73 16.94 -19.02
CA PRO A 168 -1.88 16.99 -18.12
C PRO A 168 -3.19 16.93 -18.91
N GLN A 169 -4.18 16.18 -18.40
CA GLN A 169 -5.51 16.04 -19.02
C GLN A 169 -5.45 15.54 -20.49
N ALA A 170 -4.58 14.57 -20.77
CA ALA A 170 -4.42 13.97 -22.09
C ALA A 170 -5.52 12.96 -22.47
N ASP A 171 -6.61 12.89 -21.71
CA ASP A 171 -7.76 12.04 -21.98
C ASP A 171 -9.07 12.83 -21.97
N ALA A 172 -9.97 12.46 -22.87
CA ALA A 172 -11.36 12.86 -22.82
C ALA A 172 -12.27 11.69 -23.24
N GLY A 173 -13.54 11.78 -22.91
CA GLY A 173 -14.48 10.73 -23.24
C GLY A 173 -15.90 11.09 -22.89
N TRP A 174 -16.82 10.32 -23.46
CA TRP A 174 -18.25 10.42 -23.17
C TRP A 174 -18.77 9.08 -22.66
N ILE A 175 -19.51 9.15 -21.56
CA ILE A 175 -20.29 8.03 -21.03
C ILE A 175 -21.74 8.47 -20.99
N GLY A 176 -22.61 7.72 -21.66
CA GLY A 176 -24.05 7.86 -21.51
C GLY A 176 -24.54 7.38 -20.14
N GLU A 177 -25.84 7.19 -19.99
CA GLU A 177 -26.38 6.50 -18.82
C GLU A 177 -25.85 5.06 -18.79
N ALA A 178 -25.30 4.64 -17.63
CA ALA A 178 -24.69 3.32 -17.50
C ALA A 178 -25.73 2.21 -17.74
N GLY A 179 -25.51 1.39 -18.76
CA GLY A 179 -26.44 0.34 -19.18
C GLY A 179 -26.78 0.44 -20.67
N PRO A 180 -27.89 -0.18 -21.14
CA PRO A 180 -28.30 -0.18 -22.54
C PRO A 180 -28.89 1.18 -22.99
N GLY A 181 -28.28 2.28 -22.57
CA GLY A 181 -28.65 3.65 -22.94
C GLY A 181 -28.12 4.06 -24.31
N PRO A 182 -28.51 5.25 -24.80
CA PRO A 182 -28.08 5.78 -26.09
C PRO A 182 -26.56 5.98 -26.15
N SER A 183 -26.00 5.88 -27.35
CA SER A 183 -24.59 6.13 -27.66
C SER A 183 -24.36 7.59 -28.10
N TYR A 184 -23.10 8.04 -28.13
CA TYR A 184 -22.73 9.46 -28.28
C TYR A 184 -23.33 10.19 -29.50
N LEU A 185 -23.66 9.50 -30.59
CA LEU A 185 -24.26 10.12 -31.79
C LEU A 185 -25.75 9.74 -31.97
N ASP A 186 -26.33 9.02 -31.02
CA ASP A 186 -27.74 8.64 -31.12
C ASP A 186 -28.65 9.87 -30.93
N PRO A 187 -29.78 9.95 -31.66
CA PRO A 187 -30.75 11.02 -31.47
C PRO A 187 -31.23 11.10 -30.02
N GLY A 188 -31.11 12.27 -29.40
CA GLY A 188 -31.52 12.48 -28.01
C GLY A 188 -30.52 11.97 -26.95
N SER A 189 -29.34 11.51 -27.34
CA SER A 189 -28.29 11.07 -26.40
C SER A 189 -27.74 12.20 -25.51
N GLY A 190 -27.84 13.46 -25.95
CA GLY A 190 -27.18 14.60 -25.31
C GLY A 190 -25.65 14.55 -25.43
N GLY A 191 -25.11 13.65 -26.25
CA GLY A 191 -23.68 13.43 -26.41
C GLY A 191 -22.95 14.65 -26.94
N PRO A 192 -23.27 15.12 -28.16
CA PRO A 192 -22.59 16.25 -28.78
C PRO A 192 -22.79 17.57 -28.03
N GLU A 193 -23.84 17.67 -27.19
CA GLU A 193 -24.19 18.83 -26.37
C GLU A 193 -23.57 18.79 -24.96
N ASN A 194 -22.93 17.68 -24.56
CA ASN A 194 -22.41 17.51 -23.20
C ASN A 194 -21.24 18.47 -22.91
N ASP A 195 -21.47 19.48 -22.06
CA ASP A 195 -20.47 20.50 -21.69
C ASP A 195 -19.16 19.90 -21.15
N PHE A 196 -19.26 18.92 -20.24
CA PHE A 196 -18.08 18.31 -19.62
C PHE A 196 -17.19 17.58 -20.64
N THR A 197 -17.82 16.84 -21.56
CA THR A 197 -17.13 16.11 -22.64
C THR A 197 -16.47 17.09 -23.60
N ASN A 198 -17.21 18.12 -24.04
CA ASN A 198 -16.71 19.12 -24.97
C ASN A 198 -15.53 19.90 -24.34
N ARG A 199 -15.69 20.38 -23.10
CA ARG A 199 -14.65 21.12 -22.39
C ARG A 199 -13.38 20.31 -22.19
N ASN A 200 -13.48 19.06 -21.75
CA ASN A 200 -12.30 18.20 -21.55
C ASN A 200 -11.63 17.81 -22.88
N THR A 201 -12.42 17.57 -23.92
CA THR A 201 -11.89 17.31 -25.27
C THR A 201 -11.10 18.53 -25.77
N THR A 202 -11.60 19.74 -25.53
CA THR A 202 -10.89 20.99 -25.84
C THR A 202 -9.59 21.10 -25.06
N PHE A 203 -9.60 20.89 -23.73
CA PHE A 203 -8.39 20.94 -22.90
C PHE A 203 -7.33 19.93 -23.35
N MET A 204 -7.72 18.68 -23.58
CA MET A 204 -6.84 17.63 -24.11
C MET A 204 -6.22 18.09 -25.44
N THR A 205 -7.04 18.60 -26.35
CA THR A 205 -6.61 19.00 -27.70
C THR A 205 -5.57 20.12 -27.64
N PHE A 206 -5.82 21.20 -26.88
CA PHE A 206 -4.86 22.29 -26.73
C PHE A 206 -3.57 21.83 -26.05
N ASN A 207 -3.65 21.01 -24.99
CA ASN A 207 -2.48 20.53 -24.29
C ASN A 207 -1.59 19.65 -25.19
N LEU A 208 -2.19 18.80 -26.05
CA LEU A 208 -1.45 18.02 -27.04
C LEU A 208 -0.73 18.91 -28.06
N MET A 209 -1.42 19.93 -28.59
CA MET A 209 -0.83 20.86 -29.56
C MET A 209 0.32 21.67 -28.96
N HIS A 210 0.16 22.19 -27.74
CA HIS A 210 1.21 22.94 -27.05
C HIS A 210 2.44 22.07 -26.76
N ILE A 211 2.27 20.85 -26.24
CA ILE A 211 3.40 19.95 -25.99
C ILE A 211 4.08 19.52 -27.29
N ALA A 212 3.33 19.16 -28.32
CA ALA A 212 3.92 18.80 -29.62
C ALA A 212 4.73 19.96 -30.23
N GLN A 213 4.23 21.19 -30.11
CA GLN A 213 4.96 22.38 -30.54
C GLN A 213 6.26 22.59 -29.75
N MET A 214 6.23 22.39 -28.42
CA MET A 214 7.43 22.47 -27.57
C MET A 214 8.45 21.39 -27.93
N LEU A 215 8.00 20.15 -28.18
CA LEU A 215 8.88 19.04 -28.54
C LEU A 215 9.52 19.21 -29.92
N ARG A 216 8.83 19.88 -30.85
CA ARG A 216 9.36 20.19 -32.19
C ARG A 216 10.49 21.23 -32.16
N ALA A 217 10.63 22.02 -31.09
CA ALA A 217 11.68 23.03 -30.95
C ALA A 217 13.09 22.42 -31.21
N PRO A 218 14.02 23.18 -31.83
CA PRO A 218 15.28 22.66 -32.35
C PRO A 218 16.09 21.91 -31.29
N ALA A 219 16.72 20.80 -31.70
CA ALA A 219 17.41 19.83 -30.85
C ALA A 219 18.43 20.42 -29.86
N ALA A 220 18.92 21.64 -30.08
CA ALA A 220 19.80 22.37 -29.17
C ALA A 220 19.21 22.63 -27.75
N SER A 221 17.88 22.56 -27.58
CA SER A 221 17.22 22.67 -26.27
C SER A 221 16.80 21.33 -25.66
N ARG A 222 16.95 20.22 -26.40
CA ARG A 222 16.56 18.89 -25.89
C ARG A 222 17.75 18.25 -25.19
N PRO A 223 17.56 17.64 -24.00
CA PRO A 223 18.58 16.80 -23.41
C PRO A 223 18.68 15.49 -24.22
N THR A 224 19.36 15.54 -25.36
CA THR A 224 19.47 14.45 -26.34
C THR A 224 20.33 13.28 -25.85
N ALA A 225 21.12 13.48 -24.80
CA ALA A 225 22.08 12.49 -24.28
C ALA A 225 21.52 11.53 -23.22
N ILE A 226 20.28 11.68 -22.74
CA ILE A 226 19.84 10.96 -21.52
C ILE A 226 19.51 9.48 -21.76
N ASN A 227 19.10 9.08 -22.98
CA ASN A 227 18.64 7.72 -23.26
C ASN A 227 19.32 7.03 -24.46
N ALA A 228 20.48 7.53 -24.91
CA ALA A 228 21.30 6.78 -25.85
C ALA A 228 21.92 5.57 -25.13
N PRO A 229 21.90 4.36 -25.69
CA PRO A 229 22.62 3.22 -25.12
C PRO A 229 24.09 3.61 -24.90
N SER A 230 24.60 3.40 -23.69
CA SER A 230 26.00 3.70 -23.35
C SER A 230 26.93 2.91 -24.28
N GLY A 231 27.46 3.53 -25.33
CA GLY A 231 28.33 2.85 -26.29
C GLY A 231 28.49 3.50 -27.66
N THR A 232 27.63 4.44 -28.06
CA THR A 232 27.78 5.16 -29.33
C THR A 232 28.31 6.57 -29.12
N PRO A 233 29.56 6.88 -29.50
CA PRO A 233 30.00 8.27 -29.58
C PRO A 233 29.16 8.97 -30.65
N ALA A 234 28.66 10.17 -30.36
CA ALA A 234 28.14 11.07 -31.37
C ALA A 234 29.28 11.47 -32.33
N ALA A 235 29.52 10.64 -33.35
CA ALA A 235 30.52 10.88 -34.37
C ALA A 235 29.88 11.63 -35.54
N GLY A 236 30.53 12.72 -35.92
CA GLY A 236 30.10 13.65 -36.95
C GLY A 236 29.90 13.02 -38.33
N ARG A 237 29.05 13.71 -39.08
CA ARG A 237 28.73 13.60 -40.50
C ARG A 237 29.93 13.15 -41.36
N THR A 238 29.72 12.07 -42.11
CA THR A 238 29.93 11.97 -43.57
C THR A 238 29.41 10.60 -44.05
N SER A 239 28.45 10.57 -44.96
CA SER A 239 28.08 9.41 -45.79
C SER A 239 29.32 8.91 -46.58
N PRO A 240 29.48 7.61 -46.90
CA PRO A 240 28.61 6.94 -47.88
C PRO A 240 28.43 5.39 -47.78
N THR A 241 27.48 4.91 -48.60
CA THR A 241 27.31 3.56 -49.20
C THR A 241 26.83 2.36 -48.35
N PRO A 242 25.79 1.63 -48.79
CA PRO A 242 25.27 0.46 -48.09
C PRO A 242 26.02 -0.80 -48.53
N THR A 243 26.74 -1.45 -47.61
CA THR A 243 27.20 -2.83 -47.80
C THR A 243 26.35 -3.77 -46.95
N THR A 244 25.77 -4.75 -47.63
CA THR A 244 25.07 -5.92 -47.15
C THR A 244 25.77 -6.61 -45.97
N ASP A 245 25.18 -6.56 -44.78
CA ASP A 245 25.47 -7.52 -43.72
C ASP A 245 24.17 -7.87 -42.97
N SER A 246 23.39 -8.75 -43.59
CA SER A 246 22.13 -9.30 -43.09
C SER A 246 22.32 -10.46 -42.10
N GLN A 247 23.54 -10.74 -41.60
CA GLN A 247 23.78 -11.92 -40.77
C GLN A 247 24.11 -11.67 -39.29
N ARG A 248 24.31 -10.42 -38.84
CA ARG A 248 24.63 -10.15 -37.41
C ARG A 248 23.44 -9.83 -36.50
N ARG A 249 22.23 -9.57 -37.02
CA ARG A 249 21.08 -9.12 -36.21
C ARG A 249 20.16 -10.23 -35.67
N SER A 250 20.40 -11.50 -35.98
CA SER A 250 19.49 -12.61 -35.61
C SER A 250 19.88 -13.44 -34.36
N ARG A 251 20.90 -13.02 -33.58
CA ARG A 251 21.33 -13.75 -32.37
C ARG A 251 20.82 -13.19 -31.05
N VAL A 252 20.50 -11.90 -30.95
CA VAL A 252 20.00 -11.30 -29.70
C VAL A 252 18.48 -11.48 -29.54
N ALA A 253 17.75 -11.51 -30.65
CA ALA A 253 16.30 -11.71 -30.67
C ALA A 253 15.85 -13.17 -30.38
N ARG A 254 16.75 -14.16 -30.48
CA ARG A 254 16.42 -15.57 -30.22
C ARG A 254 16.46 -15.99 -28.74
N TRP A 255 17.03 -15.16 -27.87
CA TRP A 255 17.22 -15.50 -26.45
C TRP A 255 15.98 -15.32 -25.57
N LEU A 256 14.91 -14.69 -26.06
CA LEU A 256 13.73 -14.33 -25.24
C LEU A 256 12.51 -15.24 -25.44
N VAL A 257 12.55 -16.21 -26.35
CA VAL A 257 11.37 -17.05 -26.68
C VAL A 257 11.61 -18.56 -26.45
N ALA A 258 12.86 -19.02 -26.32
CA ALA A 258 13.14 -20.43 -26.07
C ALA A 258 13.48 -20.67 -24.60
N GLY A 259 12.48 -21.07 -23.83
CA GLY A 259 12.67 -21.63 -22.51
C GLY A 259 13.31 -23.01 -22.60
N GLU A 260 14.63 -23.09 -22.45
CA GLU A 260 15.33 -24.31 -22.01
C GLU A 260 16.53 -23.91 -21.14
N PHE A 261 16.37 -24.09 -19.83
CA PHE A 261 17.36 -23.76 -18.81
C PHE A 261 18.03 -25.05 -18.35
N ARG A 262 19.17 -25.42 -18.95
CA ARG A 262 20.17 -26.29 -18.30
C ARG A 262 21.47 -26.35 -19.10
N LEU A 263 22.55 -26.44 -18.32
CA LEU A 263 23.92 -26.83 -18.66
C LEU A 263 24.92 -25.70 -18.98
N LEU A 264 25.92 -25.65 -18.10
CA LEU A 264 27.31 -25.19 -18.29
C LEU A 264 27.50 -23.68 -18.09
N SER A 265 27.66 -23.18 -16.86
CA SER A 265 28.84 -23.32 -15.98
C SER A 265 30.16 -22.92 -16.64
N HIS A 266 30.89 -22.08 -15.91
CA HIS A 266 32.32 -21.77 -16.10
C HIS A 266 32.70 -21.06 -17.38
N LEU A 267 32.97 -19.76 -17.27
CA LEU A 267 34.19 -19.12 -17.79
C LEU A 267 34.33 -17.71 -17.21
N CYS A 268 35.40 -17.51 -16.44
CA CYS A 268 36.14 -16.26 -16.20
C CYS A 268 35.33 -15.02 -15.77
N SER A 269 35.25 -14.61 -14.50
CA SER A 269 36.33 -14.17 -13.59
C SER A 269 37.42 -13.29 -14.24
N ARG A 270 37.31 -11.96 -14.04
CA ARG A 270 38.35 -11.03 -13.55
C ARG A 270 38.15 -9.62 -14.15
N GLY A 271 37.85 -8.65 -13.29
CA GLY A 271 38.01 -7.23 -13.60
C GLY A 271 36.96 -6.35 -12.95
N SER A 272 37.40 -5.46 -12.05
CA SER A 272 36.64 -4.33 -11.50
C SER A 272 35.64 -4.60 -10.36
N LYS A 273 36.17 -5.00 -9.19
CA LYS A 273 35.48 -4.83 -7.88
C LYS A 273 35.98 -3.55 -7.19
N VAL A 274 35.52 -2.36 -7.59
CA VAL A 274 35.63 -1.13 -6.75
C VAL A 274 34.50 -0.12 -7.00
N GLY A 275 33.91 -0.02 -8.20
CA GLY A 275 32.93 1.03 -8.54
C GLY A 275 31.44 0.76 -8.25
N GLU A 276 31.03 -0.50 -8.10
CA GLU A 276 29.60 -0.89 -8.08
C GLU A 276 28.95 -0.82 -6.68
N LEU A 277 29.75 -0.69 -5.63
CA LEU A 277 29.25 -0.56 -4.24
C LEU A 277 28.72 0.84 -3.90
N ALA A 278 29.02 1.87 -4.71
CA ALA A 278 28.61 3.26 -4.44
C ALA A 278 27.27 3.66 -5.09
N GLN A 279 26.81 2.97 -6.14
CA GLN A 279 25.52 3.25 -6.78
C GLN A 279 24.33 2.52 -6.13
N ASP A 280 24.58 1.42 -5.41
CA ASP A 280 23.52 0.62 -4.78
C ASP A 280 22.93 1.28 -3.50
N THR A 281 23.61 2.30 -2.95
CA THR A 281 23.18 2.97 -1.71
C THR A 281 22.12 4.05 -1.94
N ARG A 282 22.10 4.73 -3.11
CA ARG A 282 21.16 5.85 -3.35
C ARG A 282 19.79 5.41 -3.84
N THR A 283 19.68 4.28 -4.52
CA THR A 283 18.39 3.69 -4.95
C THR A 283 17.66 2.98 -3.79
N SER A 284 18.39 2.55 -2.76
CA SER A 284 17.79 1.83 -1.62
C SER A 284 16.89 2.71 -0.74
N LEU A 285 17.23 3.99 -0.52
CA LEU A 285 16.49 4.84 0.43
C LEU A 285 15.09 5.23 -0.05
N LYS A 286 14.90 5.49 -1.36
CA LYS A 286 13.55 5.80 -1.91
C LYS A 286 12.63 4.57 -1.92
N THR A 287 13.19 3.38 -2.13
CA THR A 287 12.43 2.13 -2.05
C THR A 287 12.08 1.76 -0.61
N SER A 288 12.93 2.09 0.37
CA SER A 288 12.69 1.80 1.79
C SER A 288 11.41 2.46 2.32
N TRP A 289 11.12 3.73 2.02
CA TRP A 289 9.91 4.40 2.51
C TRP A 289 8.62 3.79 1.95
N TYR A 290 8.66 3.27 0.73
CA TYR A 290 7.53 2.54 0.15
C TYR A 290 7.29 1.17 0.82
N LEU A 291 8.25 0.65 1.60
CA LEU A 291 8.15 -0.66 2.25
C LEU A 291 7.63 -0.58 3.71
N LEU A 292 7.62 0.60 4.34
CA LEU A 292 7.32 0.84 5.78
C LEU A 292 5.84 0.71 6.21
N GLY A 293 5.06 -0.21 5.64
CA GLY A 293 3.61 -0.27 5.90
C GLY A 293 3.19 -1.30 6.97
N PRO A 294 3.40 -2.60 6.71
CA PRO A 294 2.81 -3.68 7.50
C PRO A 294 3.29 -3.71 8.95
N ALA A 295 4.58 -3.41 9.17
CA ALA A 295 5.17 -3.45 10.50
C ALA A 295 4.62 -2.34 11.41
N PHE A 296 4.35 -1.15 10.86
CA PHE A 296 3.77 -0.03 11.61
C PHE A 296 2.32 -0.29 11.99
N VAL A 297 1.54 -0.92 11.09
CA VAL A 297 0.19 -1.38 11.43
C VAL A 297 0.23 -2.47 12.49
N ALA A 298 1.15 -3.43 12.40
CA ALA A 298 1.32 -4.43 13.46
C ALA A 298 1.77 -3.81 14.79
N ALA A 299 2.61 -2.76 14.74
CA ALA A 299 3.12 -2.07 15.92
C ALA A 299 2.05 -1.30 16.70
N ILE A 300 0.95 -0.90 16.06
CA ILE A 300 -0.10 -0.16 16.78
C ILE A 300 -0.83 -1.00 17.83
N ALA A 301 -0.90 -2.31 17.61
CA ALA A 301 -1.44 -3.25 18.58
C ALA A 301 -0.64 -3.16 19.90
N TYR A 302 0.67 -2.93 19.83
CA TYR A 302 1.55 -2.88 20.99
C TYR A 302 1.45 -1.60 21.82
N VAL A 303 0.68 -0.60 21.36
CA VAL A 303 0.45 0.67 22.05
C VAL A 303 -1.04 0.90 22.33
N ASP A 304 -1.81 -0.19 22.42
CA ASP A 304 -3.25 -0.21 22.71
C ASP A 304 -3.56 0.24 24.16
N PRO A 305 -4.84 0.51 24.49
CA PRO A 305 -5.22 0.89 25.85
C PRO A 305 -4.96 -0.17 26.92
N GLY A 306 -4.92 -1.46 26.54
CA GLY A 306 -4.53 -2.55 27.44
C GLY A 306 -3.09 -2.39 27.92
N ASN A 307 -2.17 -2.13 27.00
CA ASN A 307 -0.77 -1.86 27.32
C ASN A 307 -0.60 -0.56 28.10
N VAL A 308 -1.40 0.48 27.80
CA VAL A 308 -1.42 1.71 28.62
C VAL A 308 -1.75 1.40 30.06
N ALA A 309 -2.81 0.63 30.32
CA ALA A 309 -3.21 0.26 31.67
C ALA A 309 -2.10 -0.50 32.42
N ALA A 310 -1.46 -1.48 31.78
CA ALA A 310 -0.39 -2.27 32.37
C ALA A 310 0.86 -1.43 32.67
N ASN A 311 1.29 -0.58 31.73
CA ASN A 311 2.48 0.26 31.86
C ASN A 311 2.28 1.37 32.91
N VAL A 312 1.11 2.01 32.91
CA VAL A 312 0.75 3.04 33.88
C VAL A 312 0.68 2.46 35.28
N SER A 313 0.01 1.32 35.47
CA SER A 313 -0.06 0.64 36.78
C SER A 313 1.32 0.27 37.30
N SER A 314 2.17 -0.27 36.41
CA SER A 314 3.55 -0.65 36.72
C SER A 314 4.42 0.54 37.13
N GLY A 315 4.31 1.66 36.40
CA GLY A 315 5.02 2.90 36.73
C GLY A 315 4.52 3.51 38.04
N ALA A 316 3.21 3.54 38.27
CA ALA A 316 2.62 4.09 39.48
C ALA A 316 3.05 3.32 40.75
N GLN A 317 3.07 1.98 40.69
CA GLN A 317 3.37 1.12 41.84
C GLN A 317 4.87 0.94 42.06
N PHE A 318 5.64 0.61 41.01
CA PHE A 318 7.06 0.24 41.13
C PHE A 318 8.03 1.29 40.59
N GLY A 319 7.53 2.40 40.06
CA GLY A 319 8.36 3.43 39.44
C GLY A 319 9.10 2.88 38.23
N TYR A 320 10.42 3.05 38.20
CA TYR A 320 11.29 2.68 37.09
C TYR A 320 11.65 1.18 37.04
N LEU A 321 11.32 0.41 38.09
CA LEU A 321 11.84 -0.95 38.30
C LEU A 321 11.50 -1.94 37.18
N LEU A 322 10.36 -1.76 36.52
CA LEU A 322 9.86 -2.68 35.48
C LEU A 322 10.22 -2.23 34.04
N LEU A 323 11.07 -1.20 33.88
CA LEU A 323 11.46 -0.72 32.56
C LEU A 323 12.22 -1.77 31.74
N TRP A 324 13.10 -2.56 32.37
CA TRP A 324 13.80 -3.66 31.69
C TRP A 324 12.84 -4.72 31.14
N VAL A 325 11.68 -4.92 31.79
CA VAL A 325 10.65 -5.87 31.35
C VAL A 325 10.03 -5.40 30.03
N ILE A 326 9.74 -4.09 29.91
CA ILE A 326 9.26 -3.50 28.65
C ILE A 326 10.27 -3.71 27.53
N VAL A 327 11.56 -3.47 27.80
CA VAL A 327 12.62 -3.65 26.80
C VAL A 327 12.73 -5.12 26.38
N ALA A 328 12.74 -6.04 27.34
CA ALA A 328 12.79 -7.47 27.06
C ALA A 328 11.55 -7.94 26.27
N ALA A 329 10.37 -7.51 26.68
CA ALA A 329 9.11 -7.83 26.02
C ALA A 329 9.08 -7.29 24.58
N ASN A 330 9.57 -6.08 24.35
CA ASN A 330 9.66 -5.49 23.01
C ASN A 330 10.64 -6.22 22.09
N VAL A 331 11.78 -6.69 22.62
CA VAL A 331 12.73 -7.52 21.86
C VAL A 331 12.09 -8.85 21.45
N MET A 332 11.36 -9.49 22.37
CA MET A 332 10.62 -10.72 22.07
C MET A 332 9.52 -10.48 21.03
N ALA A 333 8.78 -9.40 21.15
CA ALA A 333 7.78 -8.98 20.18
C ALA A 333 8.38 -8.79 18.79
N ALA A 334 9.51 -8.10 18.68
CA ALA A 334 10.21 -7.89 17.41
C ALA A 334 10.61 -9.20 16.74
N LEU A 335 11.09 -10.18 17.53
CA LEU A 335 11.36 -11.52 17.02
C LEU A 335 10.07 -12.18 16.49
N VAL A 336 9.01 -12.23 17.29
CA VAL A 336 7.74 -12.86 16.91
C VAL A 336 7.13 -12.20 15.68
N GLN A 337 7.12 -10.87 15.61
CA GLN A 337 6.60 -10.10 14.48
C GLN A 337 7.43 -10.31 13.21
N TYR A 338 8.75 -10.37 13.32
CA TYR A 338 9.61 -10.72 12.19
C TYR A 338 9.34 -12.13 11.67
N LEU A 339 9.18 -13.11 12.57
CA LEU A 339 8.84 -14.49 12.19
C LEU A 339 7.47 -14.56 11.49
N SER A 340 6.49 -13.79 11.97
CA SER A 340 5.17 -13.70 11.36
C SER A 340 5.22 -13.13 9.94
N ALA A 341 5.86 -11.95 9.78
CA ALA A 341 6.04 -11.33 8.47
C ALA A 341 6.81 -12.26 7.51
N LYS A 342 7.87 -12.91 8.01
CA LYS A 342 8.67 -13.86 7.26
C LYS A 342 7.82 -15.05 6.78
N LEU A 343 6.96 -15.63 7.62
CA LEU A 343 6.05 -16.70 7.23
C LEU A 343 5.14 -16.25 6.07
N GLY A 344 4.54 -15.07 6.18
CA GLY A 344 3.69 -14.49 5.14
C GLY A 344 4.39 -14.36 3.78
N LEU A 345 5.55 -13.71 3.78
CA LEU A 345 6.39 -13.50 2.60
C LEU A 345 6.90 -14.81 1.99
N VAL A 346 7.28 -15.77 2.83
CA VAL A 346 7.93 -17.02 2.39
C VAL A 346 6.92 -18.06 1.92
N THR A 347 5.71 -18.09 2.47
CA THR A 347 4.71 -19.12 2.15
C THR A 347 3.60 -18.61 1.25
N GLY A 348 3.45 -17.29 1.13
CA GLY A 348 2.32 -16.68 0.41
C GLY A 348 1.00 -16.94 1.13
N ARG A 349 1.04 -17.21 2.44
CA ARG A 349 -0.13 -17.54 3.26
C ARG A 349 -0.05 -16.82 4.59
N SER A 350 -1.19 -16.37 5.11
CA SER A 350 -1.25 -15.89 6.48
C SER A 350 -1.07 -17.06 7.45
N LEU A 351 -0.68 -16.78 8.71
CA LEU A 351 -0.54 -17.78 9.75
C LEU A 351 -1.85 -18.58 9.96
N PRO A 352 -3.05 -17.96 10.02
CA PRO A 352 -4.31 -18.70 10.08
C PRO A 352 -4.54 -19.63 8.89
N GLU A 353 -4.19 -19.24 7.67
CA GLU A 353 -4.30 -20.11 6.49
C GLU A 353 -3.29 -21.28 6.52
N ALA A 354 -2.06 -21.02 6.97
CA ALA A 354 -1.01 -22.02 7.08
C ALA A 354 -1.35 -23.09 8.14
N ILE A 355 -1.99 -22.68 9.23
CA ILE A 355 -2.52 -23.54 10.28
C ILE A 355 -3.78 -24.26 9.80
N GLY A 356 -4.73 -23.52 9.20
CA GLY A 356 -6.02 -24.03 8.73
C GLY A 356 -5.91 -25.13 7.68
N LYS A 357 -4.85 -25.11 6.86
CA LYS A 357 -4.55 -26.20 5.89
C LYS A 357 -4.01 -27.48 6.54
N ARG A 358 -3.54 -27.43 7.78
CA ARG A 358 -2.94 -28.57 8.50
C ARG A 358 -3.86 -29.16 9.58
N MET A 359 -5.00 -28.54 9.83
CA MET A 359 -5.95 -28.95 10.87
C MET A 359 -7.20 -29.55 10.26
N GLY A 360 -7.70 -30.63 10.87
CA GLY A 360 -9.03 -31.15 10.57
C GLY A 360 -10.12 -30.13 10.94
N ARG A 361 -11.33 -30.28 10.38
CA ARG A 361 -12.48 -29.41 10.64
C ARG A 361 -12.73 -29.09 12.13
N PRO A 362 -12.82 -30.06 13.07
CA PRO A 362 -13.15 -29.74 14.46
C PRO A 362 -12.04 -28.90 15.13
N ALA A 363 -10.79 -29.26 14.91
CA ALA A 363 -9.65 -28.54 15.48
C ALA A 363 -9.56 -27.11 14.90
N ARG A 364 -9.86 -26.94 13.61
CA ARG A 364 -9.89 -25.65 12.93
C ARG A 364 -11.02 -24.75 13.47
N LEU A 365 -12.20 -25.31 13.74
CA LEU A 365 -13.32 -24.60 14.37
C LEU A 365 -12.99 -24.17 15.81
N ALA A 366 -12.40 -25.06 16.61
CA ALA A 366 -11.96 -24.74 17.96
C ALA A 366 -10.89 -23.63 17.97
N TYR A 367 -9.94 -23.69 17.03
CA TYR A 367 -8.92 -22.65 16.87
C TYR A 367 -9.51 -21.31 16.43
N TRP A 368 -10.51 -21.34 15.55
CA TRP A 368 -11.22 -20.11 15.16
C TRP A 368 -11.98 -19.52 16.35
N ALA A 369 -12.71 -20.34 17.10
CA ALA A 369 -13.48 -19.89 18.26
C ALA A 369 -12.58 -19.22 19.31
N GLN A 370 -11.43 -19.81 19.66
CA GLN A 370 -10.51 -19.18 20.61
C GLN A 370 -9.95 -17.86 20.07
N ALA A 371 -9.57 -17.80 18.79
CA ALA A 371 -9.02 -16.60 18.19
C ALA A 371 -10.07 -15.46 18.09
N GLU A 372 -11.34 -15.81 17.88
CA GLU A 372 -12.44 -14.84 17.89
C GLU A 372 -12.73 -14.31 19.30
N ILE A 373 -12.67 -15.18 20.33
CA ILE A 373 -12.78 -14.76 21.74
C ILE A 373 -11.65 -13.78 22.11
N VAL A 374 -10.42 -14.08 21.70
CA VAL A 374 -9.26 -13.20 21.91
C VAL A 374 -9.44 -11.86 21.20
N ALA A 375 -9.95 -11.86 19.97
CA ALA A 375 -10.24 -10.64 19.23
C ALA A 375 -11.35 -9.81 19.92
N MET A 376 -12.42 -10.45 20.40
CA MET A 376 -13.48 -9.77 21.17
C MET A 376 -12.94 -9.16 22.47
N ALA A 377 -12.08 -9.86 23.20
CA ALA A 377 -11.46 -9.32 24.41
C ALA A 377 -10.56 -8.11 24.10
N THR A 378 -9.90 -8.11 22.94
CA THR A 378 -9.11 -6.94 22.49
C THR A 378 -10.02 -5.76 22.20
N ASP A 379 -11.13 -5.98 21.48
CA ASP A 379 -12.13 -4.96 21.20
C ASP A 379 -12.73 -4.38 22.49
N VAL A 380 -12.95 -5.21 23.52
CA VAL A 380 -13.38 -4.75 24.85
C VAL A 380 -12.37 -3.77 25.45
N ALA A 381 -11.06 -4.10 25.43
CA ALA A 381 -10.03 -3.22 25.96
C ALA A 381 -9.98 -1.87 25.24
N GLU A 382 -10.08 -1.90 23.91
CA GLU A 382 -9.93 -0.71 23.07
C GLU A 382 -11.14 0.23 23.16
N VAL A 383 -12.36 -0.34 23.18
CA VAL A 383 -13.59 0.43 23.34
C VAL A 383 -13.66 1.06 24.72
N ILE A 384 -13.27 0.33 25.76
CA ILE A 384 -13.20 0.87 27.12
C ILE A 384 -12.14 1.97 27.21
N GLY A 385 -10.96 1.77 26.63
CA GLY A 385 -9.90 2.78 26.58
C GLY A 385 -10.34 4.07 25.88
N GLY A 386 -10.99 3.95 24.72
CA GLY A 386 -11.57 5.09 24.00
C GLY A 386 -12.70 5.77 24.78
N ALA A 387 -13.56 4.99 25.46
CA ALA A 387 -14.61 5.52 26.32
C ALA A 387 -14.04 6.33 27.50
N ILE A 388 -12.98 5.82 28.15
CA ILE A 388 -12.26 6.53 29.22
C ILE A 388 -11.66 7.82 28.68
N ALA A 389 -11.00 7.79 27.51
CA ALA A 389 -10.43 9.00 26.91
C ALA A 389 -11.50 10.08 26.64
N LEU A 390 -12.65 9.69 26.09
CA LEU A 390 -13.77 10.60 25.83
C LEU A 390 -14.43 11.11 27.12
N ARG A 391 -14.53 10.27 28.15
CA ARG A 391 -14.98 10.69 29.48
C ARG A 391 -14.06 11.76 30.05
N ILE A 392 -12.75 11.54 29.98
CA ILE A 392 -11.76 12.48 30.51
C ILE A 392 -11.76 13.81 29.72
N MET A 393 -11.88 13.78 28.40
CA MET A 393 -11.81 14.97 27.55
C MET A 393 -13.10 15.80 27.54
N PHE A 394 -14.26 15.14 27.51
CA PHE A 394 -15.55 15.78 27.27
C PHE A 394 -16.58 15.54 28.39
N ASN A 395 -16.17 14.89 29.49
CA ASN A 395 -17.04 14.48 30.59
C ASN A 395 -18.25 13.64 30.14
N LEU A 396 -18.05 12.82 29.10
CA LEU A 396 -19.09 11.96 28.54
C LEU A 396 -19.33 10.71 29.41
N PRO A 397 -20.59 10.24 29.53
CA PRO A 397 -20.87 8.95 30.12
C PRO A 397 -20.14 7.81 29.39
N LEU A 398 -19.57 6.86 30.14
CA LEU A 398 -18.81 5.74 29.58
C LEU A 398 -19.55 4.96 28.48
N PRO A 399 -20.86 4.65 28.58
CA PRO A 399 -21.57 3.97 27.50
C PRO A 399 -21.61 4.78 26.20
N ILE A 400 -21.81 6.11 26.30
CA ILE A 400 -21.83 7.01 25.15
C ILE A 400 -20.43 7.10 24.54
N GLY A 401 -19.39 7.22 25.38
CA GLY A 401 -18.00 7.16 24.93
C GLY A 401 -17.67 5.86 24.20
N GLY A 402 -18.17 4.73 24.68
CA GLY A 402 -18.02 3.42 24.04
C GLY A 402 -18.71 3.36 22.67
N ILE A 403 -19.94 3.87 22.57
CA ILE A 403 -20.68 3.95 21.30
C ILE A 403 -19.93 4.83 20.29
N ILE A 404 -19.48 6.01 20.71
CA ILE A 404 -18.72 6.92 19.84
C ILE A 404 -17.44 6.24 19.36
N THR A 405 -16.68 5.61 20.26
CA THR A 405 -15.46 4.87 19.92
C THR A 405 -15.77 3.74 18.92
N GLY A 406 -16.85 3.00 19.13
CA GLY A 406 -17.32 1.94 18.22
C GLY A 406 -17.72 2.46 16.84
N VAL A 407 -18.44 3.59 16.77
CA VAL A 407 -18.85 4.20 15.50
C VAL A 407 -17.66 4.79 14.76
N VAL A 408 -16.76 5.51 15.43
CA VAL A 408 -15.59 6.12 14.80
C VAL A 408 -14.61 5.05 14.33
N SER A 409 -14.37 4.00 15.12
CA SER A 409 -13.58 2.85 14.66
C SER A 409 -14.21 2.18 13.44
N LEU A 410 -15.53 1.97 13.43
CA LEU A 410 -16.25 1.44 12.26
C LEU A 410 -16.07 2.33 11.02
N LEU A 411 -16.13 3.66 11.17
CA LEU A 411 -15.88 4.61 10.08
C LEU A 411 -14.43 4.50 9.56
N LEU A 412 -13.44 4.36 10.44
CA LEU A 412 -12.04 4.12 10.04
C LEU A 412 -11.90 2.84 9.21
N LEU A 413 -12.64 1.78 9.54
CA LEU A 413 -12.68 0.57 8.70
C LEU A 413 -13.31 0.81 7.33
N THR A 414 -14.38 1.61 7.22
CA THR A 414 -15.00 1.86 5.90
C THR A 414 -14.07 2.57 4.90
N ILE A 415 -13.07 3.31 5.41
CA ILE A 415 -12.02 3.93 4.58
C ILE A 415 -11.17 2.85 3.89
N GLN A 416 -10.93 1.72 4.55
CA GLN A 416 -10.20 0.58 3.98
C GLN A 416 -10.94 -0.01 2.77
N ASP A 417 -12.25 -0.25 2.90
CA ASP A 417 -13.06 -0.91 1.86
C ASP A 417 -13.12 -0.10 0.56
N ARG A 418 -13.17 1.24 0.66
CA ARG A 418 -13.35 2.09 -0.53
C ARG A 418 -12.06 2.57 -1.18
N ARG A 419 -10.96 2.69 -0.43
CA ARG A 419 -9.75 3.40 -0.90
C ARG A 419 -8.46 2.57 -0.83
N GLY A 420 -8.57 1.28 -0.47
CA GLY A 420 -7.49 0.30 -0.56
C GLY A 420 -6.50 0.32 0.62
N GLN A 421 -5.73 -0.77 0.73
CA GLN A 421 -4.80 -1.07 1.83
C GLN A 421 -3.79 0.05 2.13
N ARG A 422 -3.31 0.76 1.10
CA ARG A 422 -2.30 1.82 1.28
C ARG A 422 -2.81 3.01 2.09
N LEU A 423 -4.09 3.36 1.95
CA LEU A 423 -4.66 4.46 2.74
C LEU A 423 -4.83 4.04 4.19
N PHE A 424 -5.33 2.82 4.42
CA PHE A 424 -5.45 2.26 5.76
C PHE A 424 -4.11 2.29 6.51
N GLU A 425 -3.04 1.77 5.91
CA GLU A 425 -1.71 1.79 6.52
C GLU A 425 -1.21 3.22 6.81
N ARG A 426 -1.45 4.19 5.91
CA ARG A 426 -1.06 5.59 6.13
C ARG A 426 -1.83 6.23 7.29
N VAL A 427 -3.14 5.98 7.37
CA VAL A 427 -3.99 6.50 8.46
C VAL A 427 -3.55 5.91 9.79
N ILE A 428 -3.34 4.59 9.84
CA ILE A 428 -2.86 3.90 11.05
C ILE A 428 -1.46 4.38 11.45
N THR A 429 -0.55 4.57 10.49
CA THR A 429 0.80 5.09 10.77
C THR A 429 0.75 6.54 11.29
N ALA A 430 -0.16 7.37 10.77
CA ALA A 430 -0.38 8.72 11.28
C ALA A 430 -0.96 8.69 12.70
N LEU A 431 -1.89 7.78 13.01
CA LEU A 431 -2.41 7.58 14.36
C LEU A 431 -1.31 7.10 15.33
N LEU A 432 -0.41 6.21 14.90
CA LEU A 432 0.76 5.82 15.69
C LEU A 432 1.66 7.01 16.03
N LEU A 433 1.84 7.96 15.10
CA LEU A 433 2.58 9.20 15.38
C LEU A 433 1.86 10.06 16.42
N VAL A 434 0.53 10.20 16.32
CA VAL A 434 -0.28 10.93 17.32
C VAL A 434 -0.17 10.29 18.69
N ILE A 435 -0.24 8.95 18.76
CA ILE A 435 -0.05 8.18 19.99
C ILE A 435 1.34 8.44 20.58
N ALA A 436 2.38 8.33 19.76
CA ALA A 436 3.74 8.56 20.19
C ALA A 436 3.94 9.98 20.72
N ILE A 437 3.43 11.00 20.03
CA ILE A 437 3.44 12.39 20.51
C ILE A 437 2.68 12.51 21.83
N GLY A 438 1.46 11.97 21.92
CA GLY A 438 0.61 12.06 23.10
C GLY A 438 1.27 11.53 24.38
N PHE A 439 1.93 10.37 24.30
CA PHE A 439 2.58 9.75 25.46
C PHE A 439 4.02 10.24 25.72
N THR A 440 4.70 10.81 24.72
CA THR A 440 6.06 11.36 24.89
C THR A 440 6.08 12.86 25.18
N ALA A 441 4.98 13.57 24.95
CA ALA A 441 4.86 15.02 25.17
C ALA A 441 5.28 15.45 26.59
N SER A 442 4.99 14.62 27.60
CA SER A 442 5.36 14.84 29.00
C SER A 442 6.87 15.08 29.20
N PHE A 443 7.72 14.46 28.39
CA PHE A 443 9.17 14.58 28.50
C PHE A 443 9.72 15.93 28.05
N PHE A 444 8.95 16.73 27.31
CA PHE A 444 9.34 18.10 26.99
C PHE A 444 9.19 19.04 28.20
N VAL A 445 8.40 18.67 29.19
CA VAL A 445 8.18 19.46 30.42
C VAL A 445 9.04 18.93 31.56
N VAL A 446 8.98 17.62 31.81
CA VAL A 446 9.76 16.95 32.88
C VAL A 446 10.47 15.74 32.31
N THR A 447 11.80 15.76 32.35
CA THR A 447 12.62 14.62 31.96
C THR A 447 12.87 13.70 33.17
N PRO A 448 12.76 12.37 33.00
CA PRO A 448 13.06 11.46 34.08
C PRO A 448 14.56 11.51 34.43
N PRO A 449 14.93 11.41 35.71
CA PRO A 449 16.33 11.42 36.11
C PRO A 449 17.08 10.27 35.43
N PRO A 450 18.13 10.53 34.61
CA PRO A 450 18.78 9.51 33.79
C PRO A 450 19.27 8.30 34.60
N ASN A 451 19.75 8.54 35.82
CA ASN A 451 20.21 7.49 36.73
C ASN A 451 19.10 6.53 37.14
N ALA A 452 17.86 7.02 37.33
CA ALA A 452 16.73 6.16 37.69
C ALA A 452 16.25 5.34 36.49
N VAL A 453 16.27 5.93 35.28
CA VAL A 453 15.97 5.23 34.02
C VAL A 453 17.00 4.12 33.79
N LEU A 454 18.29 4.43 33.88
CA LEU A 454 19.37 3.44 33.77
C LEU A 454 19.29 2.37 34.85
N GLY A 455 18.92 2.74 36.07
CA GLY A 455 18.67 1.81 37.17
C GLY A 455 17.50 0.88 36.91
N GLY A 456 16.45 1.36 36.23
CA GLY A 456 15.29 0.58 35.81
C GLY A 456 15.54 -0.41 34.67
N LEU A 457 16.63 -0.22 33.91
CA LEU A 457 17.07 -1.16 32.88
C LEU A 457 17.80 -2.38 33.45
N ALA A 458 18.17 -2.36 34.74
CA ALA A 458 18.75 -3.51 35.41
C ALA A 458 17.65 -4.51 35.81
N PRO A 459 17.76 -5.80 35.46
CA PRO A 459 16.76 -6.81 35.80
C PRO A 459 16.68 -7.02 37.31
N ARG A 460 15.65 -6.44 37.93
CA ARG A 460 15.35 -6.52 39.38
C ARG A 460 13.85 -6.69 39.60
N PHE A 461 13.51 -7.39 40.67
CA PHE A 461 12.14 -7.56 41.16
C PHE A 461 12.07 -7.13 42.63
N GLN A 462 10.91 -6.64 43.06
CA GLN A 462 10.62 -6.28 44.44
C GLN A 462 9.25 -6.84 44.83
N GLY A 463 9.26 -7.97 45.55
CA GLY A 463 8.04 -8.66 45.96
C GLY A 463 7.30 -9.37 44.83
N THR A 464 6.24 -10.08 45.18
CA THR A 464 5.41 -10.89 44.29
C THR A 464 4.63 -10.04 43.28
N GLU A 465 4.11 -8.89 43.72
CA GLU A 465 3.36 -7.97 42.86
C GLU A 465 4.20 -7.45 41.67
N SER A 466 5.49 -7.18 41.87
CA SER A 466 6.36 -6.76 40.76
C SER A 466 6.54 -7.87 39.71
N VAL A 467 6.55 -9.13 40.13
CA VAL A 467 6.62 -10.29 39.24
C VAL A 467 5.30 -10.46 38.50
N LEU A 468 4.17 -10.23 39.18
CA LEU A 468 2.84 -10.26 38.57
C LEU A 468 2.71 -9.19 37.48
N LEU A 469 3.08 -7.93 37.76
CA LEU A 469 3.03 -6.86 36.77
C LEU A 469 4.05 -7.07 35.65
N ALA A 470 5.22 -7.64 35.93
CA ALA A 470 6.16 -8.02 34.88
C ALA A 470 5.59 -9.11 33.97
N ALA A 471 4.93 -10.12 34.54
CA ALA A 471 4.22 -11.14 33.78
C ALA A 471 3.08 -10.53 32.96
N ALA A 472 2.34 -9.57 33.52
CA ALA A 472 1.30 -8.84 32.81
C ALA A 472 1.87 -8.03 31.63
N ILE A 473 2.97 -7.29 31.81
CA ILE A 473 3.65 -6.57 30.71
C ILE A 473 4.10 -7.57 29.64
N MET A 474 4.79 -8.65 30.01
CA MET A 474 5.29 -9.63 29.04
C MET A 474 4.16 -10.34 28.29
N GLY A 475 3.08 -10.69 28.98
CA GLY A 475 1.88 -11.30 28.41
C GLY A 475 1.17 -10.34 27.45
N ALA A 476 0.85 -9.12 27.91
CA ALA A 476 0.17 -8.10 27.11
C ALA A 476 0.98 -7.65 25.88
N THR A 477 2.31 -7.76 25.95
CA THR A 477 3.14 -7.38 24.80
C THR A 477 2.91 -8.32 23.62
N VAL A 478 2.82 -9.65 23.77
CA VAL A 478 2.72 -10.55 22.61
C VAL A 478 1.27 -10.77 22.18
N MET A 479 0.72 -9.82 21.42
CA MET A 479 -0.67 -9.88 20.97
C MET A 479 -0.92 -10.89 19.83
N PRO A 480 -1.78 -11.91 20.01
CA PRO A 480 -2.03 -12.96 19.02
C PRO A 480 -2.56 -12.44 17.68
N HIS A 481 -3.51 -11.51 17.74
CA HIS A 481 -4.14 -10.92 16.54
C HIS A 481 -3.13 -10.12 15.71
N ALA A 482 -2.17 -9.43 16.34
CA ALA A 482 -1.10 -8.74 15.65
C ALA A 482 -0.18 -9.74 14.91
N VAL A 483 0.10 -10.90 15.54
CA VAL A 483 0.86 -11.98 14.90
C VAL A 483 0.11 -12.51 13.68
N TYR A 484 -1.19 -12.79 13.75
CA TYR A 484 -1.94 -13.23 12.58
C TYR A 484 -1.97 -12.18 11.47
N LEU A 485 -2.25 -10.94 11.85
CA LEU A 485 -2.37 -9.81 10.94
C LEU A 485 -1.09 -9.55 10.13
N HIS A 486 0.07 -9.50 10.80
CA HIS A 486 1.31 -9.12 10.14
C HIS A 486 1.71 -10.12 9.06
N SER A 487 1.43 -11.41 9.25
CA SER A 487 1.66 -12.43 8.22
C SER A 487 0.82 -12.20 6.96
N GLY A 488 -0.43 -11.76 7.10
CA GLY A 488 -1.28 -11.45 5.95
C GLY A 488 -0.93 -10.10 5.32
N LEU A 489 -0.71 -9.05 6.11
CA LEU A 489 -0.31 -7.73 5.56
C LEU A 489 1.02 -7.80 4.81
N ALA A 490 1.99 -8.56 5.33
CA ALA A 490 3.28 -8.75 4.66
C ALA A 490 3.12 -9.44 3.31
N ARG A 491 2.28 -10.49 3.24
CA ARG A 491 1.90 -11.19 2.01
C ARG A 491 1.16 -10.25 1.04
N ASP A 492 0.11 -9.57 1.49
CA ASP A 492 -0.77 -8.79 0.63
C ASP A 492 -0.05 -7.58 0.02
N ARG A 493 0.89 -6.97 0.77
CA ARG A 493 1.67 -5.83 0.29
C ARG A 493 2.78 -6.21 -0.69
N HIS A 494 3.55 -7.26 -0.37
CA HIS A 494 4.78 -7.57 -1.11
C HIS A 494 4.65 -8.81 -2.00
N GLY A 495 3.50 -9.48 -1.97
CA GLY A 495 3.28 -10.75 -2.64
C GLY A 495 4.11 -11.88 -2.03
N HIS A 496 4.34 -12.89 -2.85
CA HIS A 496 5.22 -14.03 -2.56
C HIS A 496 6.34 -14.04 -3.59
N PRO A 497 7.47 -13.35 -3.35
CA PRO A 497 8.57 -13.37 -4.29
C PRO A 497 9.20 -14.76 -4.34
N ASP A 498 9.53 -15.20 -5.56
CA ASP A 498 10.21 -16.46 -5.82
C ASP A 498 11.55 -16.55 -5.06
N PRO A 499 12.01 -17.76 -4.71
CA PRO A 499 13.31 -17.95 -4.07
C PRO A 499 14.44 -17.30 -4.89
N GLY A 500 15.10 -16.30 -4.31
CA GLY A 500 16.15 -15.56 -5.01
C GLY A 500 16.66 -14.33 -4.27
N PRO A 501 17.52 -13.52 -4.91
CA PRO A 501 18.08 -12.30 -4.33
C PRO A 501 17.01 -11.30 -3.90
N GLN A 502 15.89 -11.22 -4.64
CA GLN A 502 14.77 -10.32 -4.34
C GLN A 502 14.09 -10.67 -3.02
N ARG A 503 13.77 -11.95 -2.78
CA ARG A 503 13.22 -12.40 -1.49
C ARG A 503 14.19 -12.10 -0.35
N ARG A 504 15.49 -12.38 -0.51
CA ARG A 504 16.50 -12.12 0.54
C ARG A 504 16.62 -10.63 0.87
N ARG A 505 16.58 -9.77 -0.16
CA ARG A 505 16.55 -8.31 0.03
C ARG A 505 15.29 -7.89 0.78
N LEU A 506 14.13 -8.40 0.38
CA LEU A 506 12.86 -8.08 1.02
C LEU A 506 12.88 -8.51 2.50
N LEU A 507 13.28 -9.74 2.81
CA LEU A 507 13.41 -10.21 4.19
C LEU A 507 14.38 -9.38 5.05
N ARG A 508 15.44 -8.82 4.44
CA ARG A 508 16.36 -7.90 5.12
C ARG A 508 15.70 -6.56 5.40
N VAL A 509 14.96 -6.01 4.44
CA VAL A 509 14.22 -4.76 4.64
C VAL A 509 13.11 -4.94 5.67
N THR A 510 12.34 -6.03 5.59
CA THR A 510 11.32 -6.36 6.59
C THR A 510 11.92 -6.48 7.99
N ARG A 511 13.14 -7.03 8.14
CA ARG A 511 13.82 -7.05 9.45
C ARG A 511 14.06 -5.65 10.02
N TRP A 512 14.52 -4.72 9.18
CA TRP A 512 14.72 -3.33 9.59
C TRP A 512 13.40 -2.61 9.85
N ASP A 513 12.38 -2.87 9.04
CA ASP A 513 11.03 -2.32 9.20
C ASP A 513 10.40 -2.73 10.53
N VAL A 514 10.38 -4.04 10.83
CA VAL A 514 9.93 -4.56 12.13
C VAL A 514 10.77 -3.99 13.27
N GLY A 515 12.10 -3.94 13.12
CA GLY A 515 12.98 -3.38 14.14
C GLY A 515 12.66 -1.93 14.47
N LEU A 516 12.43 -1.09 13.44
CA LEU A 516 12.08 0.31 13.61
C LEU A 516 10.68 0.50 14.21
N ALA A 517 9.68 -0.25 13.72
CA ALA A 517 8.31 -0.16 14.21
C ALA A 517 8.20 -0.59 15.68
N MET A 518 8.90 -1.66 16.07
CA MET A 518 8.97 -2.12 17.46
C MET A 518 9.81 -1.18 18.34
N LEU A 519 10.84 -0.53 17.80
CA LEU A 519 11.58 0.49 18.55
C LEU A 519 10.65 1.67 18.92
N ILE A 520 9.81 2.10 17.99
CA ILE A 520 8.81 3.16 18.24
C ILE A 520 7.79 2.68 19.28
N ALA A 521 7.14 1.52 19.07
CA ALA A 521 6.14 1.00 20.01
C ALA A 521 6.71 0.77 21.42
N GLY A 522 7.90 0.16 21.52
CA GLY A 522 8.60 -0.02 22.80
C GLY A 522 9.01 1.30 23.45
N GLY A 523 9.39 2.30 22.66
CA GLY A 523 9.66 3.65 23.14
C GLY A 523 8.42 4.32 23.74
N VAL A 524 7.26 4.16 23.09
CA VAL A 524 5.97 4.65 23.62
C VAL A 524 5.59 3.91 24.91
N ASN A 525 5.74 2.58 24.97
CA ASN A 525 5.46 1.80 26.18
C ASN A 525 6.38 2.21 27.35
N ALA A 526 7.66 2.40 27.08
CA ALA A 526 8.60 2.95 28.07
C ALA A 526 8.16 4.36 28.51
N ALA A 527 7.70 5.20 27.58
CA ALA A 527 7.21 6.53 27.89
C ALA A 527 6.01 6.49 28.86
N MET A 528 5.01 5.64 28.58
CA MET A 528 3.83 5.46 29.45
C MET A 528 4.24 5.09 30.89
N LEU A 529 5.14 4.11 31.05
CA LEU A 529 5.62 3.69 32.38
C LEU A 529 6.38 4.81 33.09
N LEU A 530 7.27 5.50 32.38
CA LEU A 530 8.08 6.58 32.95
C LEU A 530 7.21 7.78 33.36
N VAL A 531 6.20 8.13 32.57
CA VAL A 531 5.24 9.19 32.90
C VAL A 531 4.46 8.85 34.17
N ALA A 532 4.00 7.61 34.31
CA ALA A 532 3.34 7.17 35.54
C ALA A 532 4.31 7.15 36.74
N ALA A 533 5.54 6.68 36.55
CA ALA A 533 6.58 6.65 37.58
C ALA A 533 6.97 8.05 38.09
N LEU A 534 6.95 9.06 37.22
CA LEU A 534 7.24 10.45 37.58
C LEU A 534 6.09 11.11 38.31
N ASN A 535 4.86 10.91 37.84
CA ASN A 535 3.73 11.73 38.25
C ASN A 535 2.83 11.06 39.31
N MET A 536 2.88 9.75 39.48
CA MET A 536 1.93 9.03 40.35
C MET A 536 2.57 8.40 41.58
N ARG A 537 3.90 8.29 41.61
CA ARG A 537 4.60 7.59 42.69
C ARG A 537 4.37 8.28 44.03
N GLY A 538 3.79 7.56 44.99
CA GLY A 538 3.42 8.07 46.31
C GLY A 538 2.04 8.71 46.40
N ARG A 539 1.31 8.85 45.28
CA ARG A 539 -0.11 9.26 45.26
C ARG A 539 -0.98 8.00 45.34
N GLY A 540 -1.23 7.55 46.57
CA GLY A 540 -2.03 6.36 46.85
C GLY A 540 -3.41 6.42 46.19
N ASP A 541 -3.80 5.32 45.55
CA ASP A 541 -5.06 5.07 44.81
C ASP A 541 -5.15 5.55 43.35
N THR A 542 -4.05 6.00 42.75
CA THR A 542 -4.07 6.51 41.36
C THR A 542 -3.84 5.46 40.27
N ALA A 543 -3.79 4.15 40.55
CA ALA A 543 -3.42 3.11 39.57
C ALA A 543 -4.44 2.87 38.42
N SER A 544 -5.31 3.83 38.12
CA SER A 544 -6.21 3.84 36.96
C SER A 544 -5.71 4.79 35.86
N ILE A 545 -6.25 4.65 34.66
CA ILE A 545 -5.96 5.54 33.54
C ILE A 545 -6.43 6.97 33.85
N GLU A 546 -7.60 7.12 34.49
CA GLU A 546 -8.10 8.41 34.99
C GLU A 546 -7.14 9.03 36.01
N GLY A 547 -6.65 8.23 36.95
CA GLY A 547 -5.67 8.67 37.96
C GLY A 547 -4.39 9.20 37.31
N ALA A 548 -3.92 8.54 36.25
CA ALA A 548 -2.76 9.00 35.49
C ALA A 548 -3.01 10.33 34.76
N TYR A 549 -4.18 10.50 34.14
CA TYR A 549 -4.54 11.77 33.52
C TYR A 549 -4.58 12.90 34.55
N HIS A 550 -5.23 12.70 35.69
CA HIS A 550 -5.30 13.71 36.75
C HIS A 550 -3.92 14.03 37.32
N ALA A 551 -3.09 13.01 37.55
CA ALA A 551 -1.71 13.21 37.98
C ALA A 551 -0.91 14.05 36.98
N VAL A 552 -1.02 13.76 35.68
CA VAL A 552 -0.37 14.53 34.61
C VAL A 552 -0.95 15.94 34.51
N HIS A 553 -2.26 16.11 34.64
CA HIS A 553 -2.92 17.41 34.64
C HIS A 553 -2.40 18.31 35.77
N ASP A 554 -2.27 17.76 36.97
CA ASP A 554 -1.87 18.52 38.17
C ASP A 554 -0.36 18.82 38.21
N THR A 555 0.46 18.00 37.56
CA THR A 555 1.93 18.13 37.58
C THR A 555 2.52 18.81 36.35
N LEU A 556 1.99 18.52 35.16
CA LEU A 556 2.53 18.95 33.86
C LEU A 556 1.62 19.95 33.15
N GLY A 557 0.39 20.14 33.64
CA GLY A 557 -0.58 21.08 33.13
C GLY A 557 -1.59 20.48 32.13
N ALA A 558 -2.66 21.24 31.89
CA ALA A 558 -3.80 20.80 31.09
C ALA A 558 -3.44 20.41 29.66
N THR A 559 -2.51 21.10 29.01
CA THR A 559 -2.12 20.81 27.61
C THR A 559 -1.52 19.42 27.47
N ILE A 560 -0.62 19.02 28.37
CA ILE A 560 0.01 17.69 28.34
C ILE A 560 -1.02 16.61 28.68
N ALA A 561 -1.91 16.86 29.64
CA ALA A 561 -2.99 15.95 29.97
C ALA A 561 -3.91 15.71 28.76
N VAL A 562 -4.32 16.77 28.04
CA VAL A 562 -5.12 16.64 26.81
C VAL A 562 -4.38 15.84 25.74
N LEU A 563 -3.08 16.07 25.54
CA LEU A 563 -2.28 15.28 24.60
C LEU A 563 -2.22 13.80 24.98
N PHE A 564 -2.11 13.49 26.29
CA PHE A 564 -2.20 12.12 26.80
C PHE A 564 -3.58 11.49 26.49
N ALA A 565 -4.67 12.22 26.74
CA ALA A 565 -6.02 11.73 26.45
C ALA A 565 -6.28 11.55 24.95
N VAL A 566 -5.77 12.45 24.11
CA VAL A 566 -5.82 12.31 22.64
C VAL A 566 -4.99 11.11 22.18
N GLY A 567 -3.82 10.87 22.77
CA GLY A 567 -3.00 9.69 22.51
C GLY A 567 -3.72 8.39 22.88
N LEU A 568 -4.39 8.36 24.03
CA LEU A 568 -5.21 7.22 24.47
C LEU A 568 -6.41 6.98 23.54
N LEU A 569 -7.11 8.05 23.12
CA LEU A 569 -8.23 7.95 22.17
C LEU A 569 -7.76 7.43 20.81
N ALA A 570 -6.66 7.99 20.28
CA ALA A 570 -6.06 7.55 19.02
C ALA A 570 -5.64 6.07 19.08
N SER A 571 -5.06 5.65 20.21
CA SER A 571 -4.71 4.25 20.48
C SER A 571 -5.93 3.33 20.44
N GLY A 572 -7.00 3.66 21.16
CA GLY A 572 -8.24 2.87 21.16
C GLY A 572 -8.87 2.76 19.78
N LEU A 573 -8.97 3.88 19.02
CA LEU A 573 -9.55 3.89 17.68
C LEU A 573 -8.74 3.09 16.66
N ALA A 574 -7.41 3.23 16.70
CA ALA A 574 -6.54 2.64 15.71
C ALA A 574 -6.33 1.14 15.96
N SER A 575 -6.08 0.74 17.21
CA SER A 575 -5.95 -0.67 17.57
C SER A 575 -7.25 -1.43 17.30
N SER A 576 -8.40 -0.82 17.59
CA SER A 576 -9.71 -1.36 17.23
C SER A 576 -9.91 -1.63 15.74
N SER A 577 -9.43 -0.72 14.91
CA SER A 577 -9.51 -0.92 13.46
C SER A 577 -8.65 -2.09 13.02
N VAL A 578 -7.48 -2.24 13.64
CA VAL A 578 -6.53 -3.31 13.41
C VAL A 578 -7.02 -4.66 13.94
N GLY A 579 -7.65 -4.73 15.11
CA GLY A 579 -8.23 -5.94 15.69
C GLY A 579 -9.39 -6.49 14.84
N ALA A 580 -10.25 -5.60 14.36
CA ALA A 580 -11.34 -5.96 13.45
C ALA A 580 -10.82 -6.50 12.10
N TYR A 581 -9.76 -5.92 11.54
CA TYR A 581 -9.14 -6.45 10.32
C TYR A 581 -8.40 -7.78 10.56
N ALA A 582 -7.65 -7.89 11.66
CA ALA A 582 -6.94 -9.11 12.05
C ALA A 582 -7.89 -10.30 12.16
N GLY A 583 -9.05 -10.11 12.78
CA GLY A 583 -9.96 -11.22 12.93
C GLY A 583 -10.78 -11.54 11.66
N ALA A 584 -10.97 -10.59 10.73
CA ALA A 584 -11.52 -10.91 9.41
C ALA A 584 -10.57 -11.85 8.66
N MET A 585 -9.25 -11.62 8.80
CA MET A 585 -8.21 -12.49 8.27
C MET A 585 -8.18 -13.87 8.96
N ILE A 586 -8.40 -13.94 10.28
CA ILE A 586 -8.55 -15.21 11.02
C ILE A 586 -9.75 -15.99 10.48
N MET A 587 -10.90 -15.32 10.31
CA MET A 587 -12.13 -15.92 9.80
C MET A 587 -11.95 -16.44 8.38
N GLN A 588 -11.37 -15.64 7.49
CA GLN A 588 -11.08 -16.05 6.11
C GLN A 588 -10.10 -17.22 6.07
N GLY A 589 -9.03 -17.19 6.86
CA GLY A 589 -8.00 -18.22 6.85
C GLY A 589 -8.42 -19.56 7.48
N LEU A 590 -9.32 -19.55 8.46
CA LEU A 590 -9.77 -20.77 9.16
C LEU A 590 -11.14 -21.27 8.67
N LEU A 591 -12.12 -20.39 8.51
CA LEU A 591 -13.48 -20.78 8.09
C LEU A 591 -13.67 -20.79 6.57
N HIS A 592 -12.82 -20.11 5.81
CA HIS A 592 -13.01 -19.89 4.36
C HIS A 592 -14.33 -19.14 4.05
N TRP A 593 -14.89 -18.45 5.05
CA TRP A 593 -16.09 -17.63 4.96
C TRP A 593 -15.71 -16.17 5.14
N SER A 594 -16.21 -15.31 4.26
CA SER A 594 -16.00 -13.85 4.31
C SER A 594 -17.27 -13.17 4.82
N VAL A 595 -17.31 -12.85 6.12
CA VAL A 595 -18.34 -11.97 6.68
C VAL A 595 -17.91 -10.52 6.41
N PRO A 596 -18.82 -9.63 5.96
CA PRO A 596 -18.50 -8.22 5.81
C PRO A 596 -17.93 -7.64 7.11
N MET A 597 -16.84 -6.87 7.01
CA MET A 597 -16.11 -6.37 8.19
C MET A 597 -17.01 -5.55 9.12
N LEU A 598 -18.00 -4.83 8.58
CA LEU A 598 -18.96 -4.07 9.37
C LEU A 598 -19.84 -4.98 10.25
N VAL A 599 -20.36 -6.08 9.68
CA VAL A 599 -21.22 -7.01 10.43
C VAL A 599 -20.42 -7.67 11.54
N ARG A 600 -19.19 -8.09 11.24
CA ARG A 600 -18.30 -8.65 12.24
C ARG A 600 -18.01 -7.65 13.36
N ARG A 601 -17.68 -6.41 13.02
CA ARG A 601 -17.40 -5.36 14.01
C ARG A 601 -18.61 -5.07 14.90
N LEU A 602 -19.82 -5.04 14.35
CA LEU A 602 -21.04 -4.87 15.17
C LEU A 602 -21.22 -6.01 16.18
N ILE A 603 -20.90 -7.25 15.79
CA ILE A 603 -20.96 -8.41 16.70
C ILE A 603 -19.89 -8.29 17.79
N THR A 604 -18.64 -7.96 17.42
CA THR A 604 -17.54 -7.90 18.40
C THR A 604 -17.60 -6.68 19.32
N LEU A 605 -18.27 -5.59 18.89
CA LEU A 605 -18.58 -4.43 19.74
C LEU A 605 -19.64 -4.74 20.81
N GLY A 606 -20.53 -5.71 20.56
CA GLY A 606 -21.65 -6.05 21.44
C GLY A 606 -21.23 -6.30 22.90
N PRO A 607 -20.28 -7.20 23.18
CA PRO A 607 -19.79 -7.46 24.53
C PRO A 607 -19.21 -6.21 25.22
N ALA A 608 -18.42 -5.41 24.50
CA ALA A 608 -17.80 -4.20 25.06
C ALA A 608 -18.86 -3.16 25.49
N LEU A 609 -19.85 -2.93 24.61
CA LEU A 609 -20.94 -2.01 24.91
C LEU A 609 -21.83 -2.54 26.04
N ALA A 610 -22.11 -3.84 26.08
CA ALA A 610 -22.86 -4.47 27.17
C ALA A 610 -22.17 -4.28 28.53
N ILE A 611 -20.86 -4.54 28.59
CA ILE A 611 -20.08 -4.36 29.82
C ILE A 611 -20.11 -2.90 30.29
N LEU A 612 -19.94 -1.93 29.37
CA LEU A 612 -20.04 -0.51 29.67
C LEU A 612 -21.44 -0.10 30.16
N THR A 613 -22.51 -0.62 29.56
CA THR A 613 -23.89 -0.32 29.97
C THR A 613 -24.27 -0.93 31.31
N LEU A 614 -23.69 -2.07 31.68
CA LEU A 614 -23.92 -2.73 32.97
C LEU A 614 -23.16 -2.06 34.13
N GLY A 615 -22.25 -1.12 33.83
CA GLY A 615 -21.54 -0.33 34.83
C GLY A 615 -20.44 -1.10 35.56
N PHE A 616 -19.86 -2.13 34.95
CA PHE A 616 -18.68 -2.80 35.50
C PHE A 616 -17.49 -1.83 35.59
N ASP A 617 -16.60 -2.07 36.55
CA ASP A 617 -15.39 -1.27 36.70
C ASP A 617 -14.51 -1.37 35.43
N PRO A 618 -14.21 -0.24 34.76
CA PRO A 618 -13.44 -0.23 33.52
C PRO A 618 -12.04 -0.83 33.69
N THR A 619 -11.37 -0.52 34.81
CA THR A 619 -10.00 -0.96 35.08
C THR A 619 -9.94 -2.48 35.27
N ARG A 620 -10.84 -3.05 36.07
CA ARG A 620 -10.95 -4.51 36.23
C ARG A 620 -11.30 -5.21 34.93
N THR A 621 -12.17 -4.61 34.13
CA THR A 621 -12.54 -5.18 32.83
C THR A 621 -11.35 -5.17 31.87
N LEU A 622 -10.57 -4.09 31.84
CA LEU A 622 -9.31 -4.01 31.09
C LEU A 622 -8.32 -5.09 31.53
N VAL A 623 -8.17 -5.34 32.83
CA VAL A 623 -7.29 -6.41 33.33
C VAL A 623 -7.82 -7.78 32.93
N LEU A 624 -9.12 -8.04 33.10
CA LEU A 624 -9.73 -9.32 32.74
C LEU A 624 -9.63 -9.60 31.24
N SER A 625 -9.75 -8.57 30.39
CA SER A 625 -9.58 -8.75 28.95
C SER A 625 -8.15 -9.21 28.62
N GLN A 626 -7.12 -8.68 29.30
CA GLN A 626 -5.74 -9.15 29.14
C GLN A 626 -5.56 -10.63 29.52
N VAL A 627 -6.29 -11.11 30.53
CA VAL A 627 -6.29 -12.54 30.89
C VAL A 627 -6.86 -13.40 29.77
N VAL A 628 -7.94 -12.93 29.11
CA VAL A 628 -8.50 -13.62 27.95
C VAL A 628 -7.55 -13.57 26.76
N LEU A 629 -6.87 -12.44 26.51
CA LEU A 629 -5.83 -12.34 25.47
C LEU A 629 -4.69 -13.34 25.73
N SER A 630 -4.28 -13.47 27.01
CA SER A 630 -3.21 -14.35 27.46
C SER A 630 -3.44 -15.82 27.09
N PHE A 631 -4.71 -16.26 27.05
CA PHE A 631 -5.09 -17.60 26.59
C PHE A 631 -4.76 -17.84 25.12
N GLY A 632 -4.83 -16.82 24.26
CA GLY A 632 -4.59 -16.93 22.82
C GLY A 632 -3.13 -16.98 22.40
N ILE A 633 -2.21 -16.54 23.27
CA ILE A 633 -0.79 -16.34 22.94
C ILE A 633 -0.07 -17.65 22.59
N PRO A 634 -0.19 -18.73 23.39
CA PRO A 634 0.43 -20.01 23.06
C PRO A 634 -0.01 -20.51 21.68
N PHE A 635 -1.31 -20.35 21.37
CA PHE A 635 -1.87 -20.77 20.10
C PHE A 635 -1.29 -19.98 18.93
N ALA A 636 -0.97 -18.70 19.06
CA ALA A 636 -0.33 -17.94 17.99
C ALA A 636 1.16 -18.25 17.84
N VAL A 637 1.91 -18.23 18.95
CA VAL A 637 3.38 -18.25 18.92
C VAL A 637 3.93 -19.66 18.68
N LEU A 638 3.36 -20.71 19.28
CA LEU A 638 3.87 -22.08 19.14
C LEU A 638 3.80 -22.57 17.67
N PRO A 639 2.66 -22.45 16.95
CA PRO A 639 2.60 -22.82 15.54
C PRO A 639 3.48 -21.93 14.67
N LEU A 640 3.63 -20.65 15.00
CA LEU A 640 4.51 -19.76 14.25
C LEU A 640 5.96 -20.23 14.30
N VAL A 641 6.49 -20.53 15.49
CA VAL A 641 7.88 -21.02 15.65
C VAL A 641 8.04 -22.38 14.99
N LYS A 642 7.05 -23.27 15.12
CA LYS A 642 7.06 -24.59 14.48
C LYS A 642 7.07 -24.51 12.95
N LEU A 643 6.24 -23.66 12.36
CA LEU A 643 6.13 -23.50 10.90
C LEU A 643 7.37 -22.81 10.32
N THR A 644 7.85 -21.75 10.96
CA THR A 644 9.04 -21.01 10.50
C THR A 644 10.36 -21.76 10.73
N GLY A 645 10.36 -22.73 11.65
CA GLY A 645 11.46 -23.67 11.88
C GLY A 645 11.44 -24.92 10.98
N SER A 646 10.40 -25.14 10.17
CA SER A 646 10.24 -26.34 9.35
C SER A 646 10.75 -26.14 7.91
N PRO A 647 11.75 -26.94 7.45
CA PRO A 647 12.20 -26.93 6.06
C PRO A 647 11.10 -27.26 5.05
N ALA A 648 10.12 -28.08 5.44
CA ALA A 648 8.99 -28.45 4.59
C ALA A 648 8.05 -27.26 4.30
N VAL A 649 8.11 -26.19 5.11
CA VAL A 649 7.25 -25.01 4.95
C VAL A 649 8.03 -23.84 4.38
N MET A 650 9.24 -23.61 4.91
CA MET A 650 10.03 -22.43 4.57
C MET A 650 11.05 -22.66 3.45
N GLY A 651 11.28 -23.92 3.05
CA GLY A 651 12.31 -24.27 2.09
C GLY A 651 13.69 -23.74 2.52
N GLY A 652 14.39 -23.11 1.58
CA GLY A 652 15.70 -22.49 1.81
C GLY A 652 15.71 -21.30 2.79
N ASP A 653 14.54 -20.78 3.18
CA ASP A 653 14.41 -19.64 4.11
C ASP A 653 14.03 -20.10 5.52
N THR A 654 14.31 -21.34 5.90
CA THR A 654 14.09 -21.83 7.26
C THR A 654 14.89 -21.00 8.27
N ASN A 655 14.34 -20.82 9.48
CA ASN A 655 15.05 -20.13 10.55
C ASN A 655 16.38 -20.81 10.89
N HIS A 656 17.39 -19.99 11.19
CA HIS A 656 18.64 -20.51 11.75
C HIS A 656 18.36 -21.22 13.09
N ARG A 657 19.12 -22.26 13.42
CA ARG A 657 18.90 -23.07 14.64
C ARG A 657 18.83 -22.21 15.90
N ALA A 658 19.68 -21.18 15.98
CA ALA A 658 19.65 -20.20 17.07
C ALA A 658 18.34 -19.41 17.14
N THR A 659 17.83 -18.91 16.01
CA THR A 659 16.55 -18.17 15.96
C THR A 659 15.37 -19.07 16.35
N THR A 660 15.37 -20.32 15.89
CA THR A 660 14.34 -21.30 16.28
C THR A 660 14.40 -21.60 17.77
N TRP A 661 15.60 -21.78 18.33
CA TRP A 661 15.78 -22.01 19.76
C TRP A 661 15.31 -20.82 20.60
N VAL A 662 15.73 -19.59 20.26
CA VAL A 662 15.24 -18.37 20.92
C VAL A 662 13.72 -18.25 20.77
N GLY A 663 13.17 -18.54 19.58
CA GLY A 663 11.73 -18.55 19.35
C GLY A 663 10.98 -19.51 20.27
N TRP A 664 11.50 -20.72 20.48
CA TRP A 664 10.93 -21.69 21.42
C TRP A 664 11.06 -21.22 22.87
N VAL A 665 12.19 -20.65 23.27
CA VAL A 665 12.37 -20.07 24.61
C VAL A 665 11.33 -18.99 24.86
N VAL A 666 11.15 -18.05 23.92
CA VAL A 666 10.13 -17.00 24.01
C VAL A 666 8.73 -17.62 24.06
N ALA A 667 8.41 -18.56 23.18
CA ALA A 667 7.09 -19.19 23.13
C ALA A 667 6.74 -19.91 24.44
N VAL A 668 7.69 -20.68 25.00
CA VAL A 668 7.51 -21.41 26.26
C VAL A 668 7.42 -20.43 27.42
N MET A 669 8.33 -19.46 27.51
CA MET A 669 8.35 -18.49 28.59
C MET A 669 7.06 -17.66 28.62
N VAL A 670 6.64 -17.12 27.48
CA VAL A 670 5.39 -16.37 27.36
C VAL A 670 4.20 -17.28 27.70
N SER A 671 4.18 -18.53 27.23
CA SER A 671 3.10 -19.47 27.59
C SER A 671 3.03 -19.73 29.10
N LEU A 672 4.18 -19.96 29.76
CA LEU A 672 4.25 -20.20 31.20
C LEU A 672 3.82 -18.97 32.01
N LEU A 673 4.30 -17.78 31.64
CA LEU A 673 3.93 -16.52 32.29
C LEU A 673 2.43 -16.24 32.16
N ASN A 674 1.84 -16.54 31.01
CA ASN A 674 0.40 -16.38 30.79
C ASN A 674 -0.40 -17.41 31.60
N VAL A 675 0.03 -18.67 31.67
CA VAL A 675 -0.60 -19.67 32.54
C VAL A 675 -0.53 -19.24 34.01
N MET A 676 0.61 -18.69 34.43
CA MET A 676 0.78 -18.13 35.77
C MET A 676 -0.13 -16.91 36.00
N LEU A 677 -0.25 -16.01 35.03
CA LEU A 677 -1.14 -14.84 35.11
C LEU A 677 -2.61 -15.27 35.22
N ILE A 678 -3.03 -16.25 34.42
CA ILE A 678 -4.38 -16.84 34.50
C ILE A 678 -4.59 -17.48 35.87
N TYR A 679 -3.64 -18.29 36.34
CA TYR A 679 -3.71 -18.93 37.64
C TYR A 679 -3.88 -17.90 38.76
N LEU A 680 -3.00 -16.90 38.83
CA LEU A 680 -3.04 -15.86 39.85
C LEU A 680 -4.31 -14.98 39.75
N THR A 681 -4.79 -14.69 38.55
CA THR A 681 -6.02 -13.90 38.40
C THR A 681 -7.26 -14.70 38.84
N VAL A 682 -7.26 -16.03 38.65
CA VAL A 682 -8.37 -16.90 39.07
C VAL A 682 -8.32 -17.20 40.56
N THR A 683 -7.13 -17.33 41.16
CA THR A 683 -6.99 -17.61 42.59
C THR A 683 -7.16 -16.38 43.48
N GLY A 684 -7.03 -15.18 42.91
CA GLY A 684 -6.72 -13.97 43.68
C GLY A 684 -5.30 -14.05 44.25
#